data_AF-A0A953UFP9-F1
#
_entry.id   AF-A0A953UFP9-F1
#
_cell.length_a   1.000
_cell.length_b   1.000
_cell.length_c   1.000
_cell.angle_alpha   90.00
_cell.angle_beta   90.00
_cell.angle_gamma   90.00
#
_symmetry.space_group_name_H-M   'P 1'
#
loop_
_entity.id
_entity.type
_entity.pdbx_description
1 polymer ?
#
loop_
_entity_poly.entity_id
_entity_poly.type
_entity_poly.pdbx_seq_one_letter_code
_entity_poly.pdbx_strand_id
1 'polypeptide(L)'
;MSAAGIAHSQIITTVADGDLGAVLPPTMPALQAPLKNPAALAVDSQGNLFIADLDMNRVLRVSSGGVFTVVAGSGKRGSFGDGGPATNASLYGPTGVAVDAAGNIYIADGSGQVRMVAPNGTISTLAATSAIGIARKIWIDAAGNLFILEYEDILKVTPNGTVSTVVKGLSMPNGFAMDASGNLYLAEGLQNRIRKVALDGTITTVAGTGQAGASGDGGPATAARLTSPCDVTVDAGGSLYIADNGNGRIRKVTPAGIISTVAGGGADSSGDGGVATSAVLINPVSVAVDVTRNLYIGDAGSHHIRKVTAAGIIGTVAGSGQAHYLGEGGVAATNAQLDGPNGLVFDSAGNLYIADTDNHRIRKITLDGIINTVAGIGFRGFAGDGGPATVASLSAPEGVAVDAPGNLYITDGGNNRIRKVSANGTIATIAGGGNTDPGDGAQATKASLSSPAGVVLDPAGNIYFTESNRVRKITPDGIIHTVAGTRLSGSSGDGGPAASAQLNKPFALALNTAGNLYIADSNNSRVRMVTPSGIISTVAGSTDGDSGDGGQATSAQLQKPSGLAVDASGNLYIADSGWHHHVRRVTPAGIISTVVGRNDLNATDGGLATSASLSTPAGLAVDAAGNLYIADSGADRIYKVTRETYTGGPQPRPAVVTNSADYKALIAPSTWITITGADLAPSTRSWADADFVNGLLPVQLDGVRVFVEGMPAYVSYISPTQINALVGAVSSWPGDPALIEVLTPQGRSDPITVTGDLRYAPGLFRLPAEGNKYVIAQALDGTLIGRPGLVPGLATRPARPGEMLTIYGTGFGPTTPAVTPGTIPAAPAPVSGPVELVADYEVYLYPTWAGLIGPGLYQLNFKVPSVPDGDYRFQPRAGWSYGLYAWITIQSK
;
A
#
# COMPACT_ATOMS: atom_id res chain seq x y z
N MET A 1 20.19 -14.56 -24.23
CA MET A 1 19.51 -15.31 -23.14
C MET A 1 19.36 -14.33 -22.00
N SER A 2 18.13 -14.00 -21.60
CA SER A 2 17.82 -13.04 -20.54
C SER A 2 17.28 -13.76 -19.31
N ALA A 3 17.48 -13.18 -18.12
CA ALA A 3 17.09 -13.74 -16.83
C ALA A 3 16.47 -12.67 -15.93
N ALA A 4 15.89 -13.10 -14.80
CA ALA A 4 15.20 -12.28 -13.80
C ALA A 4 13.94 -11.56 -14.30
N GLY A 5 12.77 -12.21 -14.14
CA GLY A 5 11.48 -11.55 -14.30
C GLY A 5 11.22 -10.51 -13.21
N ILE A 6 10.87 -9.29 -13.62
CA ILE A 6 10.15 -8.33 -12.78
C ILE A 6 8.70 -8.87 -12.54
N ALA A 7 7.91 -8.30 -11.64
CA ALA A 7 6.52 -8.75 -11.39
C ALA A 7 5.52 -8.18 -12.46
N HIS A 8 4.19 -8.06 -12.24
CA HIS A 8 3.16 -8.18 -13.32
C HIS A 8 2.02 -7.10 -13.40
N SER A 9 0.72 -7.45 -13.20
CA SER A 9 -0.51 -6.75 -13.67
C SER A 9 -1.41 -5.92 -12.67
N GLN A 10 -1.08 -4.75 -12.10
CA GLN A 10 -1.23 -4.64 -10.61
C GLN A 10 -2.05 -3.49 -9.87
N ILE A 11 -3.08 -2.77 -10.41
CA ILE A 11 -3.83 -1.54 -9.90
C ILE A 11 -3.99 -1.26 -8.37
N ILE A 12 -4.17 0.01 -7.89
CA ILE A 12 -4.55 0.58 -6.52
C ILE A 12 -6.09 0.64 -6.21
N THR A 13 -6.60 0.58 -4.95
CA THR A 13 -8.04 0.88 -4.61
C THR A 13 -8.41 1.26 -3.14
N THR A 14 -9.46 2.09 -2.98
CA THR A 14 -10.04 2.79 -1.77
C THR A 14 -10.79 2.00 -0.72
N VAL A 15 -10.71 2.41 0.57
CA VAL A 15 -11.30 1.66 1.70
C VAL A 15 -11.74 2.35 3.04
N ALA A 16 -11.17 3.40 3.68
CA ALA A 16 -11.92 4.29 4.66
C ALA A 16 -11.23 5.55 5.24
N ASP A 17 -12.07 6.43 5.84
CA ASP A 17 -11.91 7.82 6.33
C ASP A 17 -13.16 8.50 7.00
N GLY A 18 -12.93 9.60 7.72
CA GLY A 18 -13.73 10.85 7.77
C GLY A 18 -14.16 11.37 9.14
N ASP A 19 -15.11 12.32 9.21
CA ASP A 19 -15.41 13.08 10.43
C ASP A 19 -16.84 13.00 11.05
N LEU A 20 -16.91 13.42 12.32
CA LEU A 20 -17.80 13.12 13.44
C LEU A 20 -19.22 13.72 13.39
N GLY A 21 -20.22 12.84 13.54
CA GLY A 21 -21.60 13.23 13.90
C GLY A 21 -22.59 12.10 14.19
N ALA A 22 -23.00 11.96 15.46
CA ALA A 22 -24.17 11.20 15.94
C ALA A 22 -24.15 9.65 15.89
N VAL A 23 -25.30 9.03 16.26
CA VAL A 23 -25.48 7.61 16.60
C VAL A 23 -25.81 6.76 15.37
N LEU A 24 -25.21 5.57 15.30
CA LEU A 24 -25.25 4.69 14.13
C LEU A 24 -26.49 3.78 13.98
N PRO A 25 -27.01 3.60 12.75
CA PRO A 25 -27.76 2.42 12.35
C PRO A 25 -26.84 1.20 12.05
N PRO A 26 -27.37 -0.04 11.97
CA PRO A 26 -26.56 -1.26 11.93
C PRO A 26 -25.86 -1.60 10.60
N THR A 27 -26.20 -0.91 9.50
CA THR A 27 -25.74 -1.16 8.12
C THR A 27 -25.77 0.13 7.29
N MET A 28 -24.78 0.36 6.41
CA MET A 28 -24.66 1.56 5.55
C MET A 28 -23.67 1.31 4.39
N PRO A 29 -23.72 2.07 3.28
CA PRO A 29 -22.78 1.94 2.18
C PRO A 29 -21.43 2.50 2.61
N ALA A 30 -20.35 1.77 2.36
CA ALA A 30 -19.21 2.02 3.19
C ALA A 30 -18.38 3.26 2.88
N LEU A 31 -18.58 4.03 1.82
CA LEU A 31 -18.07 5.40 1.85
C LEU A 31 -18.80 6.31 2.91
N GLN A 32 -19.40 5.78 4.02
CA GLN A 32 -20.22 6.50 5.04
C GLN A 32 -20.46 5.85 6.48
N ALA A 33 -19.48 5.53 7.35
CA ALA A 33 -19.63 5.23 8.83
C ALA A 33 -18.31 5.53 9.63
N PRO A 34 -18.15 5.51 11.01
CA PRO A 34 -17.27 6.36 11.93
C PRO A 34 -16.00 5.94 12.84
N LEU A 35 -14.70 6.27 12.57
CA LEU A 35 -13.48 5.89 13.40
C LEU A 35 -12.93 6.89 14.49
N LYS A 36 -12.17 6.47 15.56
CA LYS A 36 -11.26 7.30 16.42
C LYS A 36 -9.77 6.97 16.89
N ASN A 37 -9.18 5.74 16.98
CA ASN A 37 -7.71 5.34 16.92
C ASN A 37 -7.27 3.81 16.65
N PRO A 38 -6.89 3.24 15.47
CA PRO A 38 -7.50 1.96 14.96
C PRO A 38 -7.00 0.54 15.45
N ALA A 39 -7.37 -0.71 15.02
CA ALA A 39 -6.79 -2.06 15.45
C ALA A 39 -5.97 -3.07 14.53
N ALA A 40 -6.42 -4.33 14.19
CA ALA A 40 -5.73 -5.40 13.39
C ALA A 40 -6.62 -6.53 12.81
N LEU A 41 -6.09 -7.54 12.05
CA LEU A 41 -6.88 -8.56 11.30
C LEU A 41 -6.31 -9.97 10.65
N ALA A 42 -6.76 -10.56 9.48
CA ALA A 42 -6.18 -11.65 8.53
C ALA A 42 -6.69 -11.71 7.03
N VAL A 43 -7.44 -12.71 6.46
CA VAL A 43 -8.72 -12.69 5.59
C VAL A 43 -9.25 -14.15 5.24
N ASP A 44 -10.49 -14.32 4.69
CA ASP A 44 -11.22 -15.55 4.29
C ASP A 44 -11.21 -15.95 2.80
N SER A 45 -11.80 -17.13 2.56
CA SER A 45 -11.98 -17.79 1.27
C SER A 45 -13.06 -17.19 0.35
N GLN A 46 -13.86 -16.24 0.83
CA GLN A 46 -14.97 -15.64 0.09
C GLN A 46 -14.63 -14.22 -0.39
N GLY A 47 -13.44 -13.71 -0.02
CA GLY A 47 -13.03 -12.33 -0.33
C GLY A 47 -14.04 -11.33 0.22
N ASN A 48 -14.71 -11.69 1.31
CA ASN A 48 -15.52 -10.78 2.12
C ASN A 48 -14.60 -9.78 2.78
N LEU A 49 -15.18 -8.81 3.49
CA LEU A 49 -14.42 -7.90 4.31
C LEU A 49 -15.04 -7.53 5.70
N PHE A 50 -15.10 -8.35 6.80
CA PHE A 50 -15.24 -7.83 8.20
C PHE A 50 -14.02 -7.01 8.63
N ILE A 51 -14.04 -6.28 9.77
CA ILE A 51 -12.95 -5.33 10.14
C ILE A 51 -12.90 -4.75 11.70
N ALA A 52 -11.95 -5.48 13.70
CA ALA A 52 -12.00 -5.37 15.18
C ALA A 52 -10.76 -4.68 15.75
N ASP A 53 -10.89 -3.64 16.56
CA ASP A 53 -11.32 -2.30 16.13
C ASP A 53 -10.78 -1.19 17.01
N LEU A 54 -9.89 -1.45 17.95
CA LEU A 54 -9.50 -0.42 18.89
C LEU A 54 -10.89 0.23 19.53
N ASP A 55 -11.65 1.45 19.44
CA ASP A 55 -12.60 2.45 20.29
C ASP A 55 -14.11 2.37 20.91
N MET A 56 -15.24 2.15 20.20
CA MET A 56 -16.70 2.16 20.58
C MET A 56 -17.45 0.77 20.64
N ASN A 57 -16.72 -0.31 20.88
CA ASN A 57 -17.00 -1.58 21.52
C ASN A 57 -17.75 -2.76 20.87
N ARG A 58 -17.33 -3.18 19.67
CA ARG A 58 -17.94 -4.00 18.60
C ARG A 58 -16.90 -4.78 17.75
N VAL A 59 -17.34 -5.33 16.62
CA VAL A 59 -16.60 -6.12 15.61
C VAL A 59 -17.58 -6.12 14.42
N LEU A 60 -17.41 -5.29 13.39
CA LEU A 60 -18.38 -5.23 12.27
C LEU A 60 -17.84 -5.86 10.97
N ARG A 61 -18.69 -6.08 9.97
CA ARG A 61 -18.50 -6.79 8.72
C ARG A 61 -18.50 -5.88 7.49
N VAL A 62 -18.05 -6.41 6.36
CA VAL A 62 -18.59 -6.27 4.99
C VAL A 62 -18.63 -7.60 4.23
N SER A 63 -19.61 -7.78 3.36
CA SER A 63 -19.57 -8.71 2.22
C SER A 63 -18.64 -8.26 1.07
N SER A 64 -18.15 -9.20 0.27
CA SER A 64 -17.25 -8.94 -0.88
C SER A 64 -17.73 -7.87 -1.89
N GLY A 65 -19.05 -7.68 -2.02
CA GLY A 65 -19.68 -6.67 -2.88
C GLY A 65 -19.91 -5.28 -2.25
N GLY A 66 -19.51 -5.07 -0.99
CA GLY A 66 -19.61 -3.76 -0.34
C GLY A 66 -20.93 -3.49 0.36
N VAL A 67 -21.16 -4.10 1.53
CA VAL A 67 -22.18 -3.70 2.53
C VAL A 67 -21.75 -3.96 3.99
N PHE A 68 -21.62 -2.90 4.79
CA PHE A 68 -21.28 -2.93 6.23
C PHE A 68 -22.31 -3.61 7.16
N THR A 69 -21.88 -4.32 8.22
CA THR A 69 -22.79 -4.98 9.21
C THR A 69 -22.18 -5.25 10.61
N VAL A 70 -22.74 -4.81 11.75
CA VAL A 70 -22.25 -5.29 13.09
C VAL A 70 -22.29 -6.84 13.18
N VAL A 71 -21.17 -7.51 13.53
CA VAL A 71 -21.16 -8.98 13.84
C VAL A 71 -20.76 -9.30 15.27
N ALA A 72 -20.20 -8.32 15.99
CA ALA A 72 -20.02 -8.35 17.43
C ALA A 72 -19.93 -6.96 18.08
N GLY A 73 -19.99 -6.92 19.40
CA GLY A 73 -20.19 -5.85 20.40
C GLY A 73 -21.03 -4.55 20.24
N SER A 74 -21.14 -3.79 21.38
CA SER A 74 -22.06 -2.67 21.72
C SER A 74 -21.61 -1.39 22.51
N GLY A 75 -21.35 -1.36 23.86
CA GLY A 75 -21.16 -0.07 24.65
C GLY A 75 -21.44 0.13 26.20
N LYS A 76 -20.69 -0.38 27.25
CA LYS A 76 -20.71 -0.06 28.74
C LYS A 76 -19.44 -0.26 29.71
N ARG A 77 -18.45 -1.20 29.53
CA ARG A 77 -17.01 -1.41 30.02
C ARG A 77 -16.50 -2.77 30.64
N GLY A 78 -15.94 -3.75 29.86
CA GLY A 78 -15.10 -4.90 30.35
C GLY A 78 -15.65 -6.36 30.17
N SER A 79 -15.11 -7.39 30.88
CA SER A 79 -15.23 -8.89 30.82
C SER A 79 -16.48 -9.81 30.69
N PHE A 80 -17.74 -9.38 30.53
CA PHE A 80 -18.91 -10.33 30.41
C PHE A 80 -19.57 -10.52 29.02
N GLY A 81 -19.92 -11.78 28.63
CA GLY A 81 -20.82 -12.01 27.48
C GLY A 81 -20.84 -13.41 26.81
N ASP A 82 -20.12 -14.42 27.30
CA ASP A 82 -20.11 -15.77 26.69
C ASP A 82 -21.52 -16.40 26.64
N GLY A 83 -21.80 -17.15 25.59
CA GLY A 83 -23.10 -17.76 25.28
C GLY A 83 -24.12 -16.80 24.63
N GLY A 84 -23.83 -15.50 24.55
CA GLY A 84 -24.75 -14.48 24.00
C GLY A 84 -24.54 -14.13 22.51
N PRO A 85 -25.48 -13.38 21.90
CA PRO A 85 -25.27 -12.74 20.61
C PRO A 85 -24.15 -11.73 20.72
N ALA A 86 -23.11 -11.91 19.92
CA ALA A 86 -21.86 -11.19 20.14
C ALA A 86 -22.04 -9.66 19.99
N THR A 87 -22.95 -9.19 19.10
CA THR A 87 -23.27 -7.75 18.92
C THR A 87 -23.81 -7.04 20.15
N ASN A 88 -24.43 -7.75 21.09
CA ASN A 88 -24.90 -7.12 22.34
C ASN A 88 -23.79 -7.01 23.38
N ALA A 89 -22.65 -7.61 23.10
CA ALA A 89 -21.59 -7.87 24.02
C ALA A 89 -20.34 -7.14 23.49
N SER A 90 -20.53 -5.83 23.39
CA SER A 90 -19.92 -4.85 24.26
C SER A 90 -18.45 -5.04 24.68
N LEU A 91 -17.42 -4.65 23.91
CA LEU A 91 -15.96 -4.76 24.18
C LEU A 91 -15.25 -4.15 25.45
N TYR A 92 -14.23 -3.32 25.24
CA TYR A 92 -13.13 -2.86 26.13
C TYR A 92 -11.74 -3.51 25.91
N GLY A 93 -10.94 -3.23 24.89
CA GLY A 93 -9.46 -3.22 24.96
C GLY A 93 -8.78 -4.14 23.95
N PRO A 94 -8.79 -3.86 22.62
CA PRO A 94 -9.11 -4.95 21.73
C PRO A 94 -8.73 -4.77 20.22
N THR A 95 -7.88 -5.66 19.74
CA THR A 95 -7.22 -5.51 18.46
C THR A 95 -6.79 -6.92 18.05
N GLY A 96 -7.18 -7.61 16.97
CA GLY A 96 -7.66 -7.35 15.61
C GLY A 96 -8.86 -8.16 14.98
N VAL A 97 -8.68 -9.19 14.12
CA VAL A 97 -9.70 -10.24 13.69
C VAL A 97 -9.07 -11.40 12.80
N ALA A 98 -9.69 -12.58 12.47
CA ALA A 98 -9.27 -13.68 11.54
C ALA A 98 -10.16 -14.96 11.45
N VAL A 99 -9.98 -15.84 10.43
CA VAL A 99 -10.94 -16.92 10.06
C VAL A 99 -10.32 -18.31 10.03
N ASP A 100 -11.15 -19.34 10.17
CA ASP A 100 -10.93 -20.67 9.60
C ASP A 100 -11.74 -20.88 8.30
N ALA A 101 -11.53 -22.01 7.61
CA ALA A 101 -12.30 -22.32 6.40
C ALA A 101 -13.81 -22.57 6.65
N ALA A 102 -14.27 -22.58 7.91
CA ALA A 102 -15.66 -22.77 8.29
C ALA A 102 -16.41 -21.46 8.56
N GLY A 103 -15.76 -20.30 8.40
CA GLY A 103 -16.40 -18.98 8.52
C GLY A 103 -16.79 -18.62 9.96
N ASN A 104 -16.18 -19.28 10.95
CA ASN A 104 -16.19 -18.77 12.30
C ASN A 104 -15.34 -17.48 12.36
N ILE A 105 -15.55 -16.63 13.36
CA ILE A 105 -14.94 -15.29 13.36
C ILE A 105 -13.96 -15.13 14.51
N TYR A 106 -12.84 -15.88 14.52
CA TYR A 106 -11.57 -15.59 15.23
C TYR A 106 -11.48 -14.06 15.22
N ILE A 107 -11.62 -13.50 16.40
CA ILE A 107 -11.32 -12.17 16.85
C ILE A 107 -10.45 -12.52 18.12
N ALA A 108 -9.53 -11.75 18.70
CA ALA A 108 -8.84 -12.09 19.97
C ALA A 108 -7.91 -11.04 20.50
N ASP A 109 -7.78 -10.81 21.81
CA ASP A 109 -8.70 -10.86 22.93
C ASP A 109 -8.13 -9.87 24.02
N GLY A 110 -8.77 -8.87 24.71
CA GLY A 110 -8.43 -7.99 25.93
C GLY A 110 -8.48 -7.97 27.64
N SER A 111 -8.69 -8.73 28.81
CA SER A 111 -8.59 -10.19 29.38
C SER A 111 -7.18 -10.77 29.66
N GLY A 112 -6.85 -12.05 29.42
CA GLY A 112 -6.11 -12.53 28.20
C GLY A 112 -5.98 -14.02 27.95
N GLN A 113 -7.17 -14.55 27.96
CA GLN A 113 -7.58 -15.84 27.51
C GLN A 113 -7.86 -15.83 25.96
N VAL A 114 -8.44 -16.85 25.32
CA VAL A 114 -8.90 -16.91 23.89
C VAL A 114 -10.36 -17.43 23.82
N ARG A 115 -11.37 -16.83 23.14
CA ARG A 115 -12.81 -17.30 23.08
C ARG A 115 -13.35 -17.79 21.69
N MET A 116 -14.62 -17.66 21.22
CA MET A 116 -15.19 -18.35 20.00
C MET A 116 -16.61 -17.94 19.47
N VAL A 117 -16.80 -17.06 18.46
CA VAL A 117 -17.96 -16.79 17.59
C VAL A 117 -18.05 -17.86 16.50
N ALA A 118 -18.95 -18.81 16.73
CA ALA A 118 -19.46 -19.66 15.67
C ALA A 118 -20.21 -18.82 14.61
N PRO A 119 -20.41 -19.31 13.36
CA PRO A 119 -20.93 -18.50 12.24
C PRO A 119 -22.39 -18.04 12.43
N ASN A 120 -23.04 -18.50 13.51
CA ASN A 120 -24.35 -18.07 13.98
C ASN A 120 -24.32 -16.78 14.85
N GLY A 121 -23.15 -16.15 15.04
CA GLY A 121 -22.98 -14.95 15.87
C GLY A 121 -22.95 -15.20 17.39
N THR A 122 -22.81 -16.47 17.82
CA THR A 122 -22.79 -16.88 19.24
C THR A 122 -21.39 -17.27 19.68
N ILE A 123 -21.03 -16.92 20.92
CA ILE A 123 -19.66 -16.85 21.41
C ILE A 123 -19.28 -17.74 22.63
N SER A 124 -18.07 -18.32 22.73
CA SER A 124 -17.60 -19.09 23.92
C SER A 124 -16.08 -19.21 24.16
N THR A 125 -15.60 -19.24 25.41
CA THR A 125 -14.16 -19.41 25.75
C THR A 125 -13.50 -20.71 25.28
N LEU A 126 -12.38 -20.57 24.55
CA LEU A 126 -11.55 -21.63 23.98
C LEU A 126 -10.28 -21.91 24.83
N ALA A 127 -9.62 -20.90 25.42
CA ALA A 127 -8.44 -21.06 26.30
C ALA A 127 -8.26 -19.85 27.30
N ALA A 128 -7.42 -19.92 28.38
CA ALA A 128 -7.59 -19.14 29.67
C ALA A 128 -6.40 -18.28 30.32
N THR A 129 -6.36 -17.90 31.65
CA THR A 129 -5.29 -17.05 32.37
C THR A 129 -4.32 -17.55 33.55
N SER A 130 -4.30 -18.80 34.05
CA SER A 130 -3.22 -19.68 34.63
C SER A 130 -2.14 -20.52 33.78
N ALA A 131 -2.28 -21.05 32.53
CA ALA A 131 -1.35 -21.30 31.35
C ALA A 131 -1.14 -20.40 29.96
N ILE A 132 -2.02 -19.76 29.09
CA ILE A 132 -1.93 -18.58 28.06
C ILE A 132 -2.05 -17.04 28.36
N GLY A 133 -1.53 -16.16 27.45
CA GLY A 133 -1.28 -14.72 27.65
C GLY A 133 -1.35 -13.69 26.51
N ILE A 134 -0.35 -12.81 26.37
CA ILE A 134 -0.43 -11.55 25.58
C ILE A 134 0.03 -11.85 24.17
N ALA A 135 -0.40 -11.16 23.12
CA ALA A 135 -0.14 -11.51 21.72
C ALA A 135 0.87 -10.52 20.96
N ARG A 136 1.27 -10.60 19.62
CA ARG A 136 1.50 -9.47 18.58
C ARG A 136 0.93 -9.18 17.09
N LYS A 137 0.62 -10.05 16.08
CA LYS A 137 -0.25 -9.86 14.84
C LYS A 137 -0.69 -11.24 14.13
N ILE A 138 -1.74 -11.51 13.28
CA ILE A 138 -2.45 -12.76 12.63
C ILE A 138 -1.94 -13.85 11.63
N TRP A 139 -2.36 -15.15 11.65
CA TRP A 139 -2.93 -16.04 10.53
C TRP A 139 -3.30 -17.50 10.99
N ILE A 140 -3.93 -18.41 10.19
CA ILE A 140 -4.18 -19.85 10.56
C ILE A 140 -3.58 -20.93 9.61
N ASP A 141 -3.51 -22.22 10.02
CA ASP A 141 -3.17 -23.41 9.20
C ASP A 141 -4.39 -24.24 8.74
N ALA A 142 -4.16 -25.04 7.69
CA ALA A 142 -5.19 -25.81 7.01
C ALA A 142 -5.83 -26.95 7.83
N ALA A 143 -5.35 -27.22 9.06
CA ALA A 143 -5.88 -28.26 9.93
C ALA A 143 -6.68 -27.70 11.13
N GLY A 144 -7.00 -26.40 11.15
CA GLY A 144 -7.83 -25.78 12.19
C GLY A 144 -7.14 -25.65 13.55
N ASN A 145 -5.94 -26.23 13.67
CA ASN A 145 -4.93 -25.80 14.61
C ASN A 145 -4.68 -24.29 14.44
N LEU A 146 -4.22 -23.66 15.52
CA LEU A 146 -4.44 -22.25 15.88
C LEU A 146 -3.39 -21.37 16.77
N PHE A 147 -2.07 -20.87 16.55
CA PHE A 147 -0.87 -20.22 17.30
C PHE A 147 -0.49 -18.69 17.15
N ILE A 148 -0.15 -18.01 18.26
CA ILE A 148 0.41 -16.64 18.39
C ILE A 148 1.96 -16.57 18.20
N LEU A 149 2.71 -15.51 18.62
CA LEU A 149 4.19 -15.28 18.61
C LEU A 149 4.71 -14.12 19.47
N GLU A 150 5.82 -14.18 20.24
CA GLU A 150 6.19 -13.21 21.32
C GLU A 150 7.42 -12.33 21.02
N TYR A 151 7.72 -11.31 21.84
CA TYR A 151 9.04 -10.87 22.36
C TYR A 151 10.19 -11.90 21.89
N GLU A 152 10.05 -13.29 21.90
CA GLU A 152 10.92 -14.47 21.41
C GLU A 152 10.42 -15.99 21.12
N ASP A 153 9.24 -16.63 21.40
CA ASP A 153 8.93 -18.14 21.27
C ASP A 153 7.94 -18.46 20.15
N ILE A 154 7.84 -19.71 19.63
CA ILE A 154 6.72 -20.40 18.87
C ILE A 154 6.18 -21.55 19.67
N LEU A 155 4.89 -21.85 19.59
CA LEU A 155 4.20 -22.76 20.46
C LEU A 155 2.94 -23.37 19.77
N LYS A 156 2.51 -24.65 19.94
CA LYS A 156 1.35 -25.32 19.24
C LYS A 156 0.21 -25.93 20.10
N VAL A 157 -0.94 -25.24 20.25
CA VAL A 157 -2.31 -25.69 20.68
C VAL A 157 -3.37 -26.02 19.62
N THR A 158 -3.70 -27.30 19.52
CA THR A 158 -4.83 -27.86 18.75
C THR A 158 -6.19 -27.12 18.91
N PRO A 159 -7.16 -27.24 17.97
CA PRO A 159 -8.48 -26.58 18.03
C PRO A 159 -9.34 -26.96 19.25
N ASN A 160 -8.91 -27.96 20.02
CA ASN A 160 -9.47 -28.41 21.28
C ASN A 160 -8.67 -27.96 22.52
N GLY A 161 -7.84 -26.91 22.42
CA GLY A 161 -7.20 -26.26 23.56
C GLY A 161 -5.96 -26.96 24.16
N THR A 162 -5.36 -27.97 23.52
CA THR A 162 -4.16 -28.70 24.04
C THR A 162 -2.82 -28.39 23.34
N VAL A 163 -1.76 -28.12 24.14
CA VAL A 163 -0.59 -27.23 23.89
C VAL A 163 0.79 -27.85 23.60
N SER A 164 1.74 -27.06 23.07
CA SER A 164 3.18 -27.31 23.08
C SER A 164 4.05 -26.03 22.94
N THR A 165 5.36 -26.12 23.15
CA THR A 165 6.35 -25.22 22.52
C THR A 165 6.84 -25.84 21.22
N VAL A 166 6.95 -25.01 20.20
CA VAL A 166 7.53 -25.33 18.90
C VAL A 166 8.97 -24.80 18.91
N VAL A 167 9.23 -23.56 19.36
CA VAL A 167 10.60 -23.00 19.30
C VAL A 167 10.89 -21.83 20.20
N LYS A 168 12.04 -21.90 20.86
CA LYS A 168 12.70 -20.79 21.52
C LYS A 168 13.62 -19.90 20.69
N GLY A 169 13.44 -18.55 20.63
CA GLY A 169 14.36 -17.48 21.13
C GLY A 169 15.16 -16.50 20.25
N LEU A 170 14.88 -15.19 20.17
CA LEU A 170 15.28 -14.29 19.09
C LEU A 170 15.64 -12.83 19.44
N SER A 171 16.81 -12.34 19.02
CA SER A 171 17.22 -10.92 18.93
C SER A 171 16.23 -10.02 18.24
N MET A 172 15.31 -9.49 19.04
CA MET A 172 13.94 -9.13 18.66
C MET A 172 13.77 -8.93 17.16
N PRO A 173 13.31 -9.92 16.43
CA PRO A 173 12.80 -9.69 15.08
C PRO A 173 11.73 -8.57 15.01
N ASN A 174 11.25 -7.94 13.89
CA ASN A 174 10.05 -7.10 13.45
C ASN A 174 9.05 -7.75 12.52
N GLY A 175 9.42 -8.81 11.82
CA GLY A 175 8.57 -9.97 11.61
C GLY A 175 8.44 -10.51 10.16
N PHE A 176 7.25 -10.76 9.61
CA PHE A 176 6.83 -12.12 9.53
C PHE A 176 5.90 -12.67 8.47
N ALA A 177 6.02 -14.00 8.30
CA ALA A 177 5.31 -14.99 7.49
C ALA A 177 6.04 -15.78 6.35
N MET A 178 5.21 -16.60 5.76
CA MET A 178 5.37 -18.02 5.49
C MET A 178 6.11 -18.35 4.17
N ASP A 179 5.73 -19.47 3.59
CA ASP A 179 6.02 -20.03 2.28
C ASP A 179 4.91 -21.08 2.07
N ALA A 180 4.47 -21.40 0.86
CA ALA A 180 3.29 -22.27 0.65
C ALA A 180 3.44 -23.66 1.31
N SER A 181 4.69 -24.12 1.49
CA SER A 181 5.09 -25.34 2.18
C SER A 181 5.51 -25.12 3.64
N GLY A 182 5.24 -23.94 4.20
CA GLY A 182 5.52 -23.61 5.59
C GLY A 182 6.96 -23.18 5.88
N ASN A 183 7.73 -22.64 4.93
CA ASN A 183 9.03 -21.98 5.22
C ASN A 183 8.92 -20.46 5.54
N LEU A 184 10.03 -19.68 5.54
CA LEU A 184 10.15 -18.45 6.36
C LEU A 184 11.24 -17.41 6.03
N TYR A 185 11.03 -16.09 6.33
CA TYR A 185 11.92 -14.90 6.03
C TYR A 185 11.64 -13.64 6.98
N LEU A 186 12.33 -12.44 7.09
CA LEU A 186 12.42 -11.63 8.41
C LEU A 186 13.40 -10.35 8.75
N ALA A 187 13.29 -9.04 8.45
CA ALA A 187 14.38 -7.95 8.57
C ALA A 187 15.46 -7.68 9.80
N GLU A 188 16.76 -8.07 9.91
CA GLU A 188 17.61 -8.29 11.16
C GLU A 188 18.45 -7.22 11.91
N GLY A 189 18.29 -5.95 11.66
CA GLY A 189 18.79 -4.73 12.31
C GLY A 189 20.12 -4.31 13.04
N LEU A 190 21.04 -5.07 13.68
CA LEU A 190 22.35 -4.45 14.12
C LEU A 190 23.67 -5.29 13.88
N GLN A 191 23.77 -6.08 12.80
CA GLN A 191 24.98 -6.73 12.22
C GLN A 191 24.90 -7.02 10.69
N ASN A 192 23.96 -6.41 10.00
CA ASN A 192 23.57 -6.51 8.59
C ASN A 192 23.20 -7.93 8.05
N ARG A 193 21.90 -8.42 7.91
CA ARG A 193 21.37 -9.70 7.21
C ARG A 193 19.92 -10.43 7.20
N ILE A 194 19.16 -10.65 6.04
CA ILE A 194 18.15 -11.79 5.66
C ILE A 194 18.50 -13.31 5.47
N ARG A 195 18.03 -14.23 6.33
CA ARG A 195 18.11 -15.73 6.27
C ARG A 195 16.82 -16.44 5.71
N LYS A 196 16.64 -17.78 5.86
CA LYS A 196 15.39 -18.58 5.69
C LYS A 196 15.20 -19.72 6.75
N VAL A 197 13.95 -20.19 7.05
CA VAL A 197 13.68 -21.49 7.76
C VAL A 197 13.44 -22.70 6.86
N ALA A 198 13.53 -23.90 7.45
CA ALA A 198 12.57 -24.98 7.13
C ALA A 198 11.86 -25.55 8.39
N LEU A 199 10.68 -26.16 8.15
CA LEU A 199 9.67 -26.72 9.07
C LEU A 199 10.16 -27.59 10.27
N ASP A 200 11.46 -27.85 10.35
CA ASP A 200 12.12 -28.79 11.25
C ASP A 200 12.97 -28.12 12.34
N GLY A 201 13.57 -26.97 12.03
CA GLY A 201 14.74 -26.50 12.76
C GLY A 201 15.74 -25.68 11.94
N THR A 202 15.69 -25.76 10.61
CA THR A 202 16.81 -25.37 9.74
C THR A 202 16.88 -23.87 9.47
N ILE A 203 18.11 -23.36 9.29
CA ILE A 203 18.47 -21.94 9.23
C ILE A 203 19.44 -21.71 8.06
N THR A 204 19.16 -20.75 7.16
CA THR A 204 20.07 -20.49 6.02
C THR A 204 20.29 -19.01 5.74
N THR A 205 21.53 -18.56 5.55
CA THR A 205 21.83 -17.20 5.09
C THR A 205 21.38 -17.07 3.64
N VAL A 206 20.37 -16.25 3.35
CA VAL A 206 19.91 -16.04 1.97
C VAL A 206 20.34 -14.68 1.37
N ALA A 207 21.27 -13.93 2.03
CA ALA A 207 22.55 -13.18 1.70
C ALA A 207 22.81 -11.59 1.45
N GLY A 208 24.03 -10.98 1.41
CA GLY A 208 24.17 -9.51 1.03
C GLY A 208 25.22 -8.62 1.71
N THR A 209 26.45 -9.11 1.88
CA THR A 209 27.62 -8.55 2.62
C THR A 209 27.60 -8.49 4.15
N GLY A 210 27.30 -7.31 4.71
CA GLY A 210 27.27 -7.03 6.13
C GLY A 210 27.45 -5.56 6.48
N GLN A 211 27.09 -4.58 5.62
CA GLN A 211 27.65 -3.21 5.68
C GLN A 211 26.86 -2.07 4.98
N ALA A 212 26.99 -0.83 5.51
CA ALA A 212 26.47 0.50 5.08
C ALA A 212 26.41 0.79 3.56
N GLY A 213 25.40 1.52 3.07
CA GLY A 213 25.34 2.05 1.70
C GLY A 213 24.71 1.13 0.64
N ALA A 214 24.68 1.59 -0.63
CA ALA A 214 23.54 1.36 -1.52
C ALA A 214 23.61 0.44 -2.76
N SER A 215 24.60 -0.44 -2.79
CA SER A 215 24.97 -1.22 -3.98
C SER A 215 24.28 -2.57 -4.13
N GLY A 216 24.32 -3.10 -5.34
CA GLY A 216 24.34 -4.55 -5.58
C GLY A 216 23.61 -4.96 -6.86
N ASP A 217 22.51 -4.26 -7.17
CA ASP A 217 21.66 -4.36 -8.36
C ASP A 217 22.36 -4.95 -9.59
N GLY A 218 21.83 -6.10 -10.07
CA GLY A 218 22.41 -7.03 -11.04
C GLY A 218 23.04 -8.32 -10.46
N GLY A 219 23.62 -8.30 -9.25
CA GLY A 219 24.50 -9.36 -8.73
C GLY A 219 23.86 -10.62 -8.07
N PRO A 220 24.68 -11.61 -7.67
CA PRO A 220 24.28 -12.67 -6.75
C PRO A 220 24.19 -12.04 -5.38
N ALA A 221 22.98 -11.85 -4.92
CA ALA A 221 22.73 -10.72 -4.07
C ALA A 221 23.21 -10.90 -2.62
N THR A 222 23.73 -12.10 -2.32
CA THR A 222 24.81 -12.39 -1.37
C THR A 222 25.88 -11.31 -1.18
N ALA A 223 26.11 -10.47 -2.19
CA ALA A 223 27.11 -9.41 -2.22
C ALA A 223 26.52 -7.97 -2.28
N ALA A 224 25.22 -7.80 -2.03
CA ALA A 224 24.55 -6.50 -1.99
C ALA A 224 25.01 -5.61 -0.81
N ARG A 225 24.58 -4.35 -0.78
CA ARG A 225 24.60 -3.47 0.39
C ARG A 225 23.29 -2.70 0.40
N LEU A 226 22.62 -2.81 1.51
CA LEU A 226 21.19 -2.58 1.67
C LEU A 226 21.07 -2.04 3.07
N THR A 227 20.62 -0.81 3.21
CA THR A 227 20.77 0.02 4.39
C THR A 227 19.37 0.23 4.99
N SER A 228 19.25 0.52 6.27
CA SER A 228 18.02 0.14 6.99
C SER A 228 16.83 -0.60 6.28
N PRO A 229 16.60 -1.92 5.91
CA PRO A 229 15.23 -2.42 5.92
C PRO A 229 14.52 -1.88 7.09
N CYS A 230 13.33 -1.34 6.86
CA CYS A 230 12.42 -1.42 7.95
C CYS A 230 12.13 -2.91 8.14
N ASP A 231 11.80 -3.65 7.06
CA ASP A 231 10.93 -4.85 7.18
C ASP A 231 10.62 -5.63 5.83
N VAL A 232 9.68 -6.61 5.65
CA VAL A 232 9.44 -7.46 4.38
C VAL A 232 7.92 -7.97 3.94
N THR A 233 7.49 -8.84 2.89
CA THR A 233 6.10 -9.27 2.17
C THR A 233 5.88 -10.58 1.12
N VAL A 234 6.06 -11.96 1.19
CA VAL A 234 5.98 -13.09 0.10
C VAL A 234 4.99 -12.94 -1.11
N ASP A 235 5.31 -13.38 -2.36
CA ASP A 235 4.31 -13.99 -3.30
C ASP A 235 4.41 -15.51 -3.61
N ALA A 236 3.28 -16.07 -4.06
CA ALA A 236 3.11 -17.40 -4.67
C ALA A 236 4.16 -17.84 -5.72
N GLY A 237 4.85 -16.90 -6.36
CA GLY A 237 5.88 -17.16 -7.37
C GLY A 237 7.31 -17.24 -6.83
N GLY A 238 7.55 -17.11 -5.53
CA GLY A 238 8.90 -17.24 -4.98
C GLY A 238 9.83 -16.03 -5.22
N SER A 239 9.32 -14.85 -5.59
CA SER A 239 10.06 -13.57 -5.55
C SER A 239 9.81 -12.80 -4.25
N LEU A 240 10.74 -12.89 -3.30
CA LEU A 240 10.82 -12.23 -1.99
C LEU A 240 10.91 -10.70 -2.21
N TYR A 241 10.73 -9.81 -1.25
CA TYR A 241 10.87 -8.35 -1.41
C TYR A 241 11.58 -7.54 -0.24
N ILE A 242 12.14 -6.32 -0.35
CA ILE A 242 13.06 -5.72 0.68
C ILE A 242 12.47 -4.41 1.08
N ALA A 243 12.09 -4.22 2.33
CA ALA A 243 12.03 -2.85 2.83
C ALA A 243 13.44 -2.41 3.11
N ASP A 244 13.69 -1.12 3.05
CA ASP A 244 14.90 -0.32 3.28
C ASP A 244 14.28 1.08 3.69
N ASN A 245 14.91 1.94 4.49
CA ASN A 245 14.23 2.95 5.30
C ASN A 245 14.90 4.33 5.15
N GLY A 246 15.99 4.62 5.86
CA GLY A 246 16.70 5.91 5.88
C GLY A 246 17.54 6.34 4.65
N ASN A 247 17.14 6.10 3.39
CA ASN A 247 17.50 6.86 2.17
C ASN A 247 16.71 6.52 0.86
N GLY A 248 15.43 6.11 0.93
CA GLY A 248 14.50 6.30 -0.21
C GLY A 248 14.13 5.15 -1.17
N ARG A 249 14.43 3.86 -0.94
CA ARG A 249 14.48 2.85 -2.04
C ARG A 249 13.42 1.74 -2.16
N ILE A 250 13.43 0.81 -3.14
CA ILE A 250 12.29 -0.12 -3.43
C ILE A 250 12.74 -1.38 -4.24
N ARG A 251 12.91 -2.61 -3.67
CA ARG A 251 14.18 -3.38 -3.81
C ARG A 251 14.37 -4.82 -4.54
N LYS A 252 14.41 -5.21 -5.90
CA LYS A 252 14.09 -6.58 -6.63
C LYS A 252 15.03 -7.79 -6.95
N VAL A 253 14.49 -9.04 -6.84
CA VAL A 253 14.97 -10.43 -7.12
C VAL A 253 13.87 -11.43 -7.53
N THR A 254 14.33 -12.63 -7.90
CA THR A 254 13.62 -13.84 -8.38
C THR A 254 14.27 -15.14 -7.86
N PRO A 255 13.55 -16.29 -7.74
CA PRO A 255 13.93 -17.51 -6.97
C PRO A 255 15.39 -17.99 -6.97
N ALA A 256 16.18 -17.59 -7.96
CA ALA A 256 17.58 -17.95 -8.19
C ALA A 256 18.66 -17.05 -7.53
N GLY A 257 18.31 -15.86 -7.02
CA GLY A 257 19.25 -15.09 -6.15
C GLY A 257 19.74 -13.71 -6.60
N ILE A 258 19.11 -13.07 -7.60
CA ILE A 258 19.63 -11.88 -8.32
C ILE A 258 18.97 -10.53 -7.99
N ILE A 259 19.74 -9.47 -7.69
CA ILE A 259 19.31 -8.08 -7.36
C ILE A 259 18.94 -7.20 -8.62
N SER A 260 18.03 -6.22 -8.56
CA SER A 260 17.47 -5.35 -9.64
C SER A 260 16.50 -4.23 -9.17
N THR A 261 16.52 -3.02 -9.77
CA THR A 261 15.70 -1.88 -9.28
C THR A 261 14.19 -1.89 -9.60
N VAL A 262 13.28 -2.01 -8.61
CA VAL A 262 11.81 -1.77 -8.82
C VAL A 262 11.27 -0.55 -8.12
N ALA A 263 12.17 0.25 -7.53
CA ALA A 263 12.25 1.70 -7.59
C ALA A 263 13.32 2.40 -6.73
N GLY A 264 14.55 1.93 -6.56
CA GLY A 264 15.49 2.55 -5.61
C GLY A 264 15.78 4.08 -5.67
N GLY A 265 15.02 4.91 -4.93
CA GLY A 265 15.26 6.27 -4.37
C GLY A 265 15.92 7.36 -5.22
N GLY A 266 15.27 8.51 -5.30
CA GLY A 266 15.49 9.58 -6.26
C GLY A 266 15.59 10.95 -5.62
N ALA A 267 14.82 11.93 -6.10
CA ALA A 267 14.93 13.32 -5.68
C ALA A 267 13.63 14.17 -5.67
N ASP A 268 12.57 13.83 -6.41
CA ASP A 268 11.57 14.82 -6.86
C ASP A 268 10.11 14.51 -6.45
N SER A 269 9.57 15.34 -5.53
CA SER A 269 8.28 15.19 -4.80
C SER A 269 6.98 15.31 -5.60
N SER A 270 6.93 14.56 -6.67
CA SER A 270 5.78 14.36 -7.54
C SER A 270 4.66 13.66 -6.79
N GLY A 271 3.40 13.58 -7.23
CA GLY A 271 2.67 14.02 -8.41
C GLY A 271 1.64 12.92 -8.71
N ASP A 272 0.34 13.16 -8.62
CA ASP A 272 -0.65 12.08 -8.41
C ASP A 272 -0.87 11.07 -9.58
N GLY A 273 0.09 10.16 -9.80
CA GLY A 273 -0.14 8.90 -10.54
C GLY A 273 1.07 7.97 -10.81
N GLY A 274 2.31 8.38 -10.52
CA GLY A 274 3.49 7.97 -11.30
C GLY A 274 4.38 6.71 -11.09
N VAL A 275 5.55 6.68 -11.73
CA VAL A 275 6.49 5.55 -11.96
C VAL A 275 7.32 5.22 -10.75
N ALA A 276 7.34 3.93 -10.44
CA ALA A 276 8.37 3.20 -9.73
C ALA A 276 9.56 4.09 -9.38
N THR A 277 10.57 4.02 -10.23
CA THR A 277 11.97 4.36 -10.03
C THR A 277 12.24 5.87 -10.07
N SER A 278 11.32 6.74 -9.62
CA SER A 278 11.47 8.22 -9.51
C SER A 278 10.70 8.86 -8.32
N ALA A 279 11.40 9.59 -7.38
CA ALA A 279 10.90 10.23 -6.10
C ALA A 279 11.95 10.32 -4.93
N VAL A 280 11.90 11.25 -3.94
CA VAL A 280 12.45 11.14 -2.53
C VAL A 280 11.90 12.15 -1.45
N LEU A 281 11.56 11.68 -0.22
CA LEU A 281 11.02 12.47 0.91
C LEU A 281 11.33 11.94 2.37
N ILE A 282 10.38 11.41 3.17
CA ILE A 282 10.35 11.51 4.67
C ILE A 282 10.09 10.14 5.39
N ASN A 283 9.61 10.00 6.62
CA ASN A 283 9.77 8.81 7.50
C ASN A 283 9.03 7.45 7.17
N PRO A 284 9.62 6.34 6.63
CA PRO A 284 9.39 4.86 6.66
C PRO A 284 8.08 4.18 6.22
N VAL A 285 7.66 3.09 6.88
CA VAL A 285 6.38 2.93 7.58
C VAL A 285 5.83 1.46 7.68
N SER A 286 5.20 0.87 6.66
CA SER A 286 4.57 -0.51 6.70
C SER A 286 5.35 -1.53 5.85
N VAL A 287 4.98 -2.82 5.58
CA VAL A 287 5.57 -3.75 4.54
C VAL A 287 4.63 -4.86 3.80
N ALA A 288 3.69 -4.67 2.76
CA ALA A 288 2.63 -5.65 2.22
C ALA A 288 2.33 -6.11 0.63
N VAL A 289 1.74 -7.30 0.17
CA VAL A 289 1.33 -7.92 -1.24
C VAL A 289 0.14 -8.98 -1.33
N ASP A 290 -0.39 -9.44 -2.51
CA ASP A 290 -1.42 -10.50 -2.75
C ASP A 290 -1.18 -11.78 -3.72
N VAL A 291 -2.17 -12.46 -4.42
CA VAL A 291 -2.00 -13.71 -5.31
C VAL A 291 -1.66 -13.63 -6.82
N THR A 292 -2.57 -13.31 -7.77
CA THR A 292 -2.35 -13.37 -9.23
C THR A 292 -1.40 -12.31 -9.82
N ARG A 293 -1.61 -10.98 -9.68
CA ARG A 293 -0.57 -9.94 -9.39
C ARG A 293 -1.09 -8.49 -9.11
N ASN A 294 -0.96 -7.98 -7.85
CA ASN A 294 -0.98 -6.58 -7.27
C ASN A 294 0.04 -6.38 -6.05
N LEU A 295 0.09 -5.30 -5.20
CA LEU A 295 1.10 -5.03 -4.09
C LEU A 295 0.78 -3.79 -3.10
N TYR A 296 1.45 -3.41 -1.96
CA TYR A 296 1.07 -2.30 -0.96
C TYR A 296 2.08 -1.53 0.04
N ILE A 297 1.99 -0.17 0.45
CA ILE A 297 2.95 0.87 1.15
C ILE A 297 2.31 1.92 2.11
N GLY A 298 3.01 2.34 3.19
CA GLY A 298 2.86 3.49 4.13
C GLY A 298 4.17 4.10 4.78
N ASP A 299 4.15 5.29 5.50
CA ASP A 299 5.27 6.10 6.14
C ASP A 299 4.95 7.12 7.28
N ALA A 300 5.51 7.09 8.49
CA ALA A 300 5.58 8.15 9.54
C ALA A 300 5.80 9.67 9.23
N GLY A 301 5.47 10.26 8.06
CA GLY A 301 5.71 11.69 7.81
C GLY A 301 5.02 12.44 6.65
N SER A 302 4.15 11.87 5.82
CA SER A 302 3.42 12.62 4.76
C SER A 302 1.92 12.33 4.60
N HIS A 303 1.28 11.68 5.58
CA HIS A 303 -0.16 11.67 5.79
C HIS A 303 -1.06 10.85 4.81
N HIS A 304 -0.65 9.62 4.31
CA HIS A 304 -1.42 8.62 3.45
C HIS A 304 -0.95 7.10 3.47
N ILE A 305 -1.53 6.06 2.78
CA ILE A 305 -0.83 4.77 2.28
C ILE A 305 -0.61 4.93 0.76
N ARG A 306 -0.11 3.93 0.02
CA ARG A 306 -0.26 3.69 -1.44
C ARG A 306 -0.25 2.12 -1.74
N LYS A 307 -0.46 1.54 -2.97
CA LYS A 307 -0.37 0.09 -3.51
C LYS A 307 0.87 -0.06 -4.47
N VAL A 308 1.67 -1.16 -4.83
CA VAL A 308 2.67 -1.40 -6.04
C VAL A 308 1.98 -1.90 -7.29
N THR A 309 2.47 -1.39 -8.43
CA THR A 309 2.46 -2.25 -9.60
C THR A 309 3.83 -2.65 -10.03
N ALA A 310 4.07 -3.93 -10.26
CA ALA A 310 5.14 -4.27 -11.18
C ALA A 310 4.63 -4.30 -12.62
N ALA A 311 3.60 -3.48 -12.86
CA ALA A 311 3.47 -2.68 -14.06
C ALA A 311 4.15 -1.29 -13.97
N GLY A 312 4.73 -0.92 -12.81
CA GLY A 312 5.78 0.10 -12.65
C GLY A 312 5.37 1.54 -12.35
N ILE A 313 4.11 1.82 -12.00
CA ILE A 313 3.36 3.11 -11.94
C ILE A 313 2.50 3.23 -10.63
N ILE A 314 1.87 4.32 -10.05
CA ILE A 314 1.25 4.52 -8.65
C ILE A 314 -0.28 4.86 -8.40
N GLY A 315 -0.80 4.73 -7.13
CA GLY A 315 -2.05 5.29 -6.51
C GLY A 315 -2.12 5.64 -4.97
N THR A 316 -3.16 6.39 -4.51
CA THR A 316 -3.49 7.01 -3.17
C THR A 316 -4.96 6.80 -3.03
N VAL A 317 -5.39 6.32 -1.90
CA VAL A 317 -6.81 6.14 -1.65
C VAL A 317 -7.14 6.67 -0.26
N ALA A 318 -6.11 7.03 0.51
CA ALA A 318 -6.21 7.13 1.93
C ALA A 318 -4.99 7.79 2.67
N GLY A 319 -4.89 9.13 2.67
CA GLY A 319 -4.72 9.88 3.94
C GLY A 319 -4.90 11.38 3.83
N SER A 320 -5.46 12.03 4.87
CA SER A 320 -5.94 13.43 4.74
C SER A 320 -4.86 14.48 4.56
N GLY A 321 -3.59 14.13 4.74
CA GLY A 321 -2.53 15.12 4.81
C GLY A 321 -2.31 15.73 6.21
N GLN A 322 -3.13 15.42 7.23
CA GLN A 322 -3.21 16.19 8.48
C GLN A 322 -3.40 15.32 9.75
N ALA A 323 -2.48 15.42 10.71
CA ALA A 323 -2.56 14.73 12.00
C ALA A 323 -3.45 15.46 13.03
N HIS A 324 -4.53 14.81 13.50
CA HIS A 324 -5.50 15.32 14.50
C HIS A 324 -6.43 14.16 14.97
N TYR A 325 -7.71 14.38 15.30
CA TYR A 325 -8.59 13.35 15.93
C TYR A 325 -10.05 13.27 15.41
N LEU A 326 -10.30 13.88 14.25
CA LEU A 326 -11.61 13.97 13.59
C LEU A 326 -11.90 12.68 12.80
N GLY A 327 -13.11 12.11 12.99
CA GLY A 327 -13.24 10.65 12.94
C GLY A 327 -14.60 9.96 12.72
N GLU A 328 -15.68 10.37 13.42
CA GLU A 328 -16.78 9.44 13.75
C GLU A 328 -18.14 9.73 13.05
N GLY A 329 -19.31 9.51 13.67
CA GLY A 329 -20.63 9.65 13.00
C GLY A 329 -20.92 8.74 11.80
N GLY A 330 -20.52 9.17 10.59
CA GLY A 330 -20.39 8.24 9.47
C GLY A 330 -19.98 8.75 8.09
N VAL A 331 -18.85 8.27 7.57
CA VAL A 331 -18.01 8.94 6.56
C VAL A 331 -17.09 7.98 5.74
N ALA A 332 -16.35 8.53 4.74
CA ALA A 332 -15.93 7.89 3.46
C ALA A 332 -14.58 7.15 3.43
N ALA A 333 -13.84 7.15 2.31
CA ALA A 333 -12.47 6.59 2.21
C ALA A 333 -11.28 7.55 2.02
N THR A 334 -11.49 8.86 1.91
CA THR A 334 -10.48 9.87 1.59
C THR A 334 -10.35 11.20 2.43
N ASN A 335 -10.61 11.32 3.75
CA ASN A 335 -10.64 12.62 4.51
C ASN A 335 -10.44 12.67 6.08
N ALA A 336 -10.21 11.62 6.89
CA ALA A 336 -10.17 11.73 8.38
C ALA A 336 -8.87 12.26 9.01
N GLN A 337 -8.80 12.40 10.35
CA GLN A 337 -7.59 12.80 11.10
C GLN A 337 -7.21 11.88 12.31
N LEU A 338 -5.95 11.43 12.31
CA LEU A 338 -5.29 10.43 13.16
C LEU A 338 -3.90 10.93 13.64
N ASP A 339 -3.25 10.22 14.59
CA ASP A 339 -1.99 10.64 15.24
C ASP A 339 -1.08 9.47 15.73
N GLY A 340 0.05 9.27 15.06
CA GLY A 340 1.08 8.29 15.43
C GLY A 340 0.75 6.77 15.49
N PRO A 341 -0.03 6.13 14.60
CA PRO A 341 -0.43 4.71 14.78
C PRO A 341 0.51 3.66 14.20
N ASN A 342 0.73 2.54 14.92
CA ASN A 342 1.85 1.61 14.74
C ASN A 342 1.53 0.11 14.52
N GLY A 343 0.27 -0.36 14.58
CA GLY A 343 -0.11 -1.79 14.41
C GLY A 343 -1.25 -2.17 13.40
N LEU A 344 -1.25 -3.27 12.59
CA LEU A 344 -2.46 -3.94 12.00
C LEU A 344 -2.27 -5.33 11.34
N VAL A 345 -3.40 -5.91 10.90
CA VAL A 345 -3.55 -7.06 9.95
C VAL A 345 -4.53 -7.00 8.73
N PHE A 346 -5.49 -7.92 8.36
CA PHE A 346 -6.57 -7.73 7.29
C PHE A 346 -8.05 -8.32 7.20
N ASP A 347 -8.53 -9.50 7.61
CA ASP A 347 -9.65 -9.77 8.56
C ASP A 347 -9.91 -11.28 8.85
N SER A 348 -10.93 -11.70 9.58
CA SER A 348 -11.53 -13.01 9.43
C SER A 348 -12.00 -13.18 8.02
N ALA A 349 -13.08 -12.54 7.64
CA ALA A 349 -13.57 -12.47 6.29
C ALA A 349 -13.34 -11.07 5.70
N GLY A 350 -12.12 -10.46 5.73
CA GLY A 350 -11.36 -9.51 4.83
C GLY A 350 -11.11 -7.95 4.77
N ASN A 351 -11.50 -6.98 5.64
CA ASN A 351 -10.75 -5.68 5.72
C ASN A 351 -10.53 -5.02 7.10
N LEU A 352 -9.98 -3.77 7.16
CA LEU A 352 -9.15 -2.83 8.02
C LEU A 352 -9.19 -2.27 9.50
N TYR A 353 -8.71 -2.88 10.55
CA TYR A 353 -8.56 -2.29 11.87
C TYR A 353 -6.96 -1.86 12.11
N ILE A 354 -6.45 -0.62 12.50
CA ILE A 354 -5.01 0.03 12.77
C ILE A 354 -4.45 0.65 14.19
N ALA A 355 -3.54 0.20 15.08
CA ALA A 355 -3.18 0.90 16.39
C ALA A 355 -2.66 2.39 16.48
N ASP A 356 -3.50 3.41 16.77
CA ASP A 356 -3.22 4.89 16.85
C ASP A 356 -2.66 5.45 18.15
N THR A 357 -1.90 4.65 18.88
CA THR A 357 -0.91 5.03 19.91
C THR A 357 -1.09 6.41 20.58
N ASP A 358 -0.78 7.54 19.92
CA ASP A 358 -0.74 8.87 20.53
C ASP A 358 -2.11 9.50 20.83
N ASN A 359 -3.15 9.17 20.08
CA ASN A 359 -4.54 9.53 20.44
C ASN A 359 -5.07 8.74 21.67
N HIS A 360 -4.29 7.77 22.20
CA HIS A 360 -4.57 6.89 23.36
C HIS A 360 -5.94 6.21 23.35
N ARG A 361 -6.45 6.10 22.14
CA ARG A 361 -7.73 5.55 21.76
C ARG A 361 -7.46 4.29 21.00
N ILE A 362 -8.56 3.79 20.46
CA ILE A 362 -8.81 2.50 19.90
C ILE A 362 -9.69 2.85 18.47
N ARG A 363 -9.85 2.19 17.19
CA ARG A 363 -10.73 2.36 15.84
C ARG A 363 -10.73 1.21 14.59
N LYS A 364 -11.62 1.16 13.50
CA LYS A 364 -11.96 0.25 12.25
C LYS A 364 -12.21 0.70 10.72
N ILE A 365 -11.89 -0.11 9.67
CA ILE A 365 -12.05 0.28 8.22
C ILE A 365 -12.60 -0.77 7.19
N THR A 366 -13.72 -0.51 6.50
CA THR A 366 -14.74 -1.43 5.91
C THR A 366 -14.86 -1.37 4.38
N LEU A 367 -14.90 -2.48 3.60
CA LEU A 367 -14.54 -2.54 2.15
C LEU A 367 -15.02 -1.37 1.34
N ASP A 368 -16.33 -1.24 1.29
CA ASP A 368 -17.03 -0.25 0.49
C ASP A 368 -16.64 1.19 0.92
N GLY A 369 -15.82 1.36 1.99
CA GLY A 369 -15.22 2.60 2.45
C GLY A 369 -15.20 2.93 3.96
N ILE A 370 -15.64 2.12 4.95
CA ILE A 370 -16.27 2.67 6.20
C ILE A 370 -15.29 2.85 7.34
N ILE A 371 -15.25 4.03 7.92
CA ILE A 371 -14.48 4.40 9.13
C ILE A 371 -15.29 3.82 10.39
N ASN A 372 -14.79 3.38 11.57
CA ASN A 372 -15.61 2.84 12.74
C ASN A 372 -14.82 2.61 14.08
N THR A 373 -15.35 2.13 15.21
CA THR A 373 -14.65 2.19 16.54
C THR A 373 -14.89 1.06 17.59
N VAL A 374 -13.89 0.44 18.34
CA VAL A 374 -14.05 -0.56 19.53
C VAL A 374 -13.65 -0.58 21.11
N ALA A 375 -12.84 0.23 21.84
CA ALA A 375 -12.62 0.37 23.30
C ALA A 375 -11.58 1.40 23.84
N GLY A 376 -11.76 2.68 23.64
CA GLY A 376 -10.91 3.72 24.22
C GLY A 376 -11.73 4.98 24.37
N ILE A 377 -11.25 5.93 25.17
CA ILE A 377 -12.03 7.15 25.45
C ILE A 377 -11.37 8.45 24.99
N GLY A 378 -10.09 8.44 24.61
CA GLY A 378 -9.31 9.66 24.32
C GLY A 378 -8.25 9.98 25.34
N PHE A 379 -8.12 9.16 26.38
CA PHE A 379 -7.44 9.56 27.59
C PHE A 379 -6.64 8.40 28.19
N ARG A 380 -5.33 8.64 28.35
CA ARG A 380 -4.40 7.73 29.01
C ARG A 380 -4.82 7.32 30.42
N GLY A 381 -4.50 6.09 30.80
CA GLY A 381 -4.80 5.53 32.12
C GLY A 381 -5.17 4.06 32.03
N PHE A 382 -5.66 3.47 33.12
CA PHE A 382 -6.07 2.05 33.21
C PHE A 382 -7.24 1.90 34.17
N ALA A 383 -8.37 1.35 33.73
CA ALA A 383 -9.52 0.98 34.57
C ALA A 383 -10.55 0.19 33.75
N GLY A 384 -11.34 -0.70 34.36
CA GLY A 384 -12.53 -1.29 33.73
C GLY A 384 -12.48 -2.80 33.46
N ASP A 385 -11.43 -3.49 33.93
CA ASP A 385 -11.37 -4.93 34.17
C ASP A 385 -12.66 -5.37 34.89
N GLY A 386 -13.61 -5.97 34.15
CA GLY A 386 -15.03 -5.77 34.50
C GLY A 386 -16.09 -6.28 33.52
N GLY A 387 -16.88 -5.40 32.88
CA GLY A 387 -18.10 -5.80 32.16
C GLY A 387 -18.69 -4.94 31.00
N PRO A 388 -19.06 -5.57 29.87
CA PRO A 388 -19.60 -5.05 28.63
C PRO A 388 -19.25 -3.62 28.14
N ALA A 389 -18.09 -3.29 27.53
CA ALA A 389 -17.84 -2.12 26.60
C ALA A 389 -17.15 -0.75 26.94
N THR A 390 -17.81 0.44 26.94
CA THR A 390 -17.19 1.66 26.33
C THR A 390 -16.16 2.49 27.09
N VAL A 391 -16.21 2.57 28.42
CA VAL A 391 -15.95 3.85 29.10
C VAL A 391 -14.71 3.92 29.99
N ALA A 392 -13.49 3.69 29.48
CA ALA A 392 -12.24 3.90 30.23
C ALA A 392 -10.96 3.93 29.36
N SER A 393 -9.85 4.05 30.07
CA SER A 393 -8.55 4.45 29.58
C SER A 393 -7.62 3.29 29.24
N LEU A 394 -6.77 3.55 28.25
CA LEU A 394 -5.63 2.76 27.81
C LEU A 394 -4.50 3.74 27.47
N SER A 395 -3.24 3.32 27.45
CA SER A 395 -2.10 4.24 27.42
C SER A 395 -1.09 3.80 26.37
N ALA A 396 -0.78 4.66 25.40
CA ALA A 396 0.11 4.39 24.26
C ALA A 396 -0.04 2.95 23.70
N PRO A 397 -1.20 2.61 23.10
CA PRO A 397 -1.45 1.30 22.55
C PRO A 397 -0.78 1.11 21.18
N GLU A 398 0.27 0.30 21.12
CA GLU A 398 1.20 0.30 19.96
C GLU A 398 0.87 -0.74 18.88
N GLY A 399 0.12 -1.81 19.19
CA GLY A 399 -0.04 -2.89 18.23
C GLY A 399 -1.00 -4.02 18.61
N VAL A 400 -1.13 -5.02 17.72
CA VAL A 400 -2.47 -5.53 17.40
C VAL A 400 -2.65 -6.91 16.69
N ALA A 401 -3.78 -7.64 16.92
CA ALA A 401 -4.38 -8.86 16.25
C ALA A 401 -4.86 -10.09 17.09
N VAL A 402 -5.39 -11.17 16.44
CA VAL A 402 -6.50 -12.17 16.74
C VAL A 402 -6.33 -13.69 16.34
N ASP A 403 -7.15 -14.69 16.77
CA ASP A 403 -7.32 -16.05 16.21
C ASP A 403 -8.32 -16.30 15.00
N ALA A 404 -8.68 -17.53 14.59
CA ALA A 404 -9.67 -17.95 13.56
C ALA A 404 -11.25 -18.18 13.79
N PRO A 405 -11.86 -18.84 14.81
CA PRO A 405 -13.30 -18.69 15.35
C PRO A 405 -14.02 -17.73 16.46
N GLY A 406 -13.73 -16.49 17.00
CA GLY A 406 -14.46 -15.60 18.00
C GLY A 406 -14.20 -14.28 18.83
N ASN A 407 -13.10 -13.51 18.95
CA ASN A 407 -12.71 -12.62 20.15
C ASN A 407 -12.26 -11.08 20.08
N LEU A 408 -11.13 -10.48 20.66
CA LEU A 408 -10.34 -9.17 20.33
C LEU A 408 -9.24 -8.40 21.33
N TYR A 409 -7.88 -8.12 21.10
CA TYR A 409 -6.67 -7.87 22.09
C TYR A 409 -6.09 -6.54 22.75
N ILE A 410 -5.35 -5.65 22.08
CA ILE A 410 -4.19 -4.75 22.49
C ILE A 410 -2.98 -5.26 23.29
N THR A 411 -1.83 -4.71 22.89
CA THR A 411 -0.81 -4.10 23.77
C THR A 411 -1.07 -2.69 24.25
N ASP A 412 -1.45 -2.60 25.53
CA ASP A 412 -1.62 -1.39 26.33
C ASP A 412 -0.24 -0.96 26.88
N GLY A 413 0.61 -0.42 25.99
CA GLY A 413 2.06 -0.31 26.18
C GLY A 413 2.49 0.62 27.30
N GLY A 414 1.87 1.80 27.38
CA GLY A 414 2.04 2.74 28.49
C GLY A 414 1.48 2.24 29.83
N ASN A 415 0.87 1.06 29.89
CA ASN A 415 0.32 0.44 31.09
C ASN A 415 0.99 -0.89 31.48
N ASN A 416 1.98 -1.38 30.72
CA ASN A 416 2.70 -2.62 31.01
C ASN A 416 1.79 -3.86 31.22
N ARG A 417 0.67 -3.98 30.48
CA ARG A 417 -0.34 -5.04 30.68
C ARG A 417 -1.01 -5.45 29.39
N ILE A 418 -1.38 -6.73 29.25
CA ILE A 418 -2.29 -7.20 28.20
C ILE A 418 -3.37 -8.14 28.76
N ARG A 419 -4.17 -8.73 27.87
CA ARG A 419 -5.58 -8.45 27.62
C ARG A 419 -6.16 -9.76 26.83
N LYS A 420 -7.47 -10.28 26.96
CA LYS A 420 -8.79 -11.07 26.46
C LYS A 420 -10.19 -10.27 26.49
N VAL A 421 -10.95 -10.05 25.41
CA VAL A 421 -12.05 -9.10 25.19
C VAL A 421 -12.58 -9.52 23.87
N SER A 422 -13.75 -10.10 23.86
CA SER A 422 -14.06 -10.93 22.74
C SER A 422 -14.96 -10.28 21.71
N ALA A 423 -15.59 -11.05 20.85
CA ALA A 423 -16.69 -10.52 20.06
C ALA A 423 -17.87 -10.19 20.99
N ASN A 424 -17.92 -10.84 22.16
CA ASN A 424 -18.78 -10.51 23.30
C ASN A 424 -18.13 -9.57 24.32
N GLY A 425 -16.84 -9.35 24.16
CA GLY A 425 -16.24 -8.07 24.38
C GLY A 425 -15.95 -7.67 25.81
N THR A 426 -14.71 -7.84 26.24
CA THR A 426 -14.59 -8.41 27.57
C THR A 426 -13.28 -8.25 28.37
N ILE A 427 -12.84 -7.03 28.75
CA ILE A 427 -11.58 -6.78 29.50
C ILE A 427 -11.52 -7.36 30.91
N ALA A 428 -10.36 -7.95 31.21
CA ALA A 428 -9.59 -7.86 32.44
C ALA A 428 -8.07 -7.82 32.08
N THR A 429 -7.18 -8.48 32.83
CA THR A 429 -5.72 -8.51 32.56
C THR A 429 -5.18 -9.93 32.78
N ILE A 430 -4.30 -10.41 31.89
CA ILE A 430 -3.62 -11.72 31.98
C ILE A 430 -2.24 -11.63 32.56
N ALA A 431 -1.58 -10.51 32.33
CA ALA A 431 -0.15 -10.45 32.28
C ALA A 431 0.26 -9.00 32.32
N GLY A 432 1.23 -8.70 33.18
CA GLY A 432 1.34 -7.38 33.76
C GLY A 432 0.41 -7.23 34.95
N GLY A 433 0.76 -6.30 35.85
CA GLY A 433 0.09 -6.15 37.14
C GLY A 433 0.73 -6.95 38.29
N GLY A 434 1.71 -7.82 37.99
CA GLY A 434 2.58 -8.42 39.01
C GLY A 434 3.68 -7.47 39.48
N ASN A 435 4.11 -7.61 40.74
CA ASN A 435 5.15 -6.76 41.36
C ASN A 435 6.58 -7.30 41.15
N THR A 436 6.74 -8.42 40.44
CA THR A 436 8.00 -9.19 40.30
C THR A 436 8.04 -9.86 38.92
N ASP A 437 9.22 -10.16 38.38
CA ASP A 437 9.34 -11.17 37.32
C ASP A 437 9.44 -12.56 37.97
N PRO A 438 8.43 -13.43 37.87
CA PRO A 438 8.44 -14.75 38.51
C PRO A 438 9.30 -15.77 37.75
N GLY A 439 9.93 -15.38 36.63
CA GLY A 439 10.61 -16.32 35.75
C GLY A 439 9.63 -17.17 34.96
N ASP A 440 10.02 -18.40 34.64
CA ASP A 440 9.31 -19.28 33.71
C ASP A 440 8.47 -20.34 34.42
N GLY A 441 7.33 -20.70 33.83
CA GLY A 441 6.41 -21.68 34.43
C GLY A 441 5.45 -21.09 35.47
N ALA A 442 5.42 -19.76 35.61
CA ALA A 442 4.59 -19.05 36.59
C ALA A 442 3.40 -18.34 35.93
N GLN A 443 2.32 -18.09 36.69
CA GLN A 443 1.14 -17.37 36.18
C GLN A 443 1.53 -16.05 35.52
N ALA A 444 1.07 -15.77 34.30
CA ALA A 444 1.42 -14.52 33.63
C ALA A 444 0.88 -13.29 34.37
N THR A 445 -0.25 -13.43 35.08
CA THR A 445 -0.89 -12.37 35.87
C THR A 445 0.00 -11.91 37.03
N LYS A 446 0.99 -12.73 37.40
CA LYS A 446 1.98 -12.45 38.45
C LYS A 446 3.28 -11.89 37.89
N ALA A 447 3.41 -11.73 36.56
CA ALA A 447 4.55 -11.08 35.93
C ALA A 447 4.41 -9.54 35.95
N SER A 448 5.50 -8.89 36.36
CA SER A 448 5.80 -7.51 35.99
C SER A 448 6.32 -7.49 34.55
N LEU A 449 5.97 -6.45 33.78
CA LEU A 449 6.31 -6.27 32.36
C LEU A 449 6.83 -4.84 32.10
N SER A 450 7.39 -4.60 30.92
CA SER A 450 8.02 -3.31 30.56
C SER A 450 7.91 -2.99 29.07
N SER A 451 7.02 -2.03 28.75
CA SER A 451 6.74 -1.46 27.42
C SER A 451 6.34 -2.48 26.33
N PRO A 452 5.17 -3.13 26.47
CA PRO A 452 4.67 -4.13 25.51
C PRO A 452 3.88 -3.50 24.35
N ALA A 453 3.91 -4.08 23.14
CA ALA A 453 3.59 -3.34 21.92
C ALA A 453 2.86 -3.97 20.67
N GLY A 454 2.36 -5.23 20.57
CA GLY A 454 1.44 -5.78 19.49
C GLY A 454 0.21 -6.67 19.95
N VAL A 455 -0.61 -7.39 19.10
CA VAL A 455 -1.30 -8.72 19.45
C VAL A 455 -1.47 -9.90 18.35
N VAL A 456 -0.99 -11.20 18.39
CA VAL A 456 -0.78 -12.23 17.26
C VAL A 456 -1.74 -13.35 17.43
N LEU A 457 -2.22 -14.01 16.40
CA LEU A 457 -2.62 -15.42 16.54
C LEU A 457 -2.48 -16.14 15.16
N ASP A 458 -3.11 -17.23 14.69
CA ASP A 458 -3.33 -18.57 15.22
C ASP A 458 -3.37 -19.76 14.17
N PRO A 459 -2.30 -20.61 13.97
CA PRO A 459 -2.17 -22.12 13.78
C PRO A 459 -1.65 -23.28 14.76
N ALA A 460 -1.23 -23.21 16.05
CA ALA A 460 -1.82 -23.78 17.30
C ALA A 460 -1.59 -23.00 18.69
N GLY A 461 -2.63 -22.72 19.49
CA GLY A 461 -3.02 -21.46 20.22
C GLY A 461 -2.56 -21.08 21.58
N ASN A 462 -1.25 -20.99 21.70
CA ASN A 462 -0.62 -20.31 22.81
C ASN A 462 -0.58 -18.84 22.44
N ILE A 463 -0.64 -17.87 23.36
CA ILE A 463 -0.67 -16.41 23.17
C ILE A 463 0.62 -15.77 23.69
N TYR A 464 1.30 -15.06 22.80
CA TYR A 464 2.65 -14.57 22.88
C TYR A 464 2.90 -13.10 22.38
N PHE A 465 3.71 -12.28 23.08
CA PHE A 465 3.91 -10.83 22.96
C PHE A 465 5.25 -10.25 23.29
N THR A 466 5.48 -8.94 23.09
CA THR A 466 6.69 -8.16 23.50
C THR A 466 6.90 -7.78 25.09
N GLU A 467 8.68 -7.93 26.60
CA GLU A 467 9.29 -7.22 27.86
C GLU A 467 10.76 -6.82 27.82
N SER A 468 10.94 -5.49 27.79
CA SER A 468 12.16 -4.75 27.56
C SER A 468 12.85 -5.30 26.33
N ASN A 469 13.63 -6.36 26.53
CA ASN A 469 14.46 -7.03 25.56
C ASN A 469 14.44 -8.56 25.79
N ARG A 470 13.27 -9.19 25.63
CA ARG A 470 13.05 -10.66 25.70
C ARG A 470 11.95 -11.12 24.75
N VAL A 471 11.40 -12.36 24.98
CA VAL A 471 10.06 -13.04 24.88
C VAL A 471 9.23 -12.72 26.08
N ARG A 472 8.00 -13.23 26.13
CA ARG A 472 7.50 -14.05 27.25
C ARG A 472 6.46 -15.17 26.91
N LYS A 473 6.85 -16.46 26.71
CA LYS A 473 5.97 -17.62 26.38
C LYS A 473 4.64 -17.59 27.12
N ILE A 474 3.46 -17.69 26.51
CA ILE A 474 2.24 -18.00 27.27
C ILE A 474 1.30 -19.03 26.55
N THR A 475 0.89 -20.13 27.22
CA THR A 475 0.39 -21.50 26.79
C THR A 475 -1.00 -22.08 27.35
N PRO A 476 -2.17 -22.06 26.66
CA PRO A 476 -3.58 -22.40 27.00
C PRO A 476 -4.38 -22.15 28.24
N ASP A 477 -3.84 -21.79 29.39
CA ASP A 477 -4.74 -21.35 30.45
C ASP A 477 -4.41 -20.13 31.35
N GLY A 478 -3.45 -19.12 31.11
CA GLY A 478 -2.27 -18.21 31.67
C GLY A 478 -0.88 -18.39 32.48
N ILE A 479 0.27 -18.87 31.91
CA ILE A 479 1.66 -19.21 32.42
C ILE A 479 2.69 -18.53 31.50
N ILE A 480 3.58 -17.72 32.06
CA ILE A 480 4.68 -17.06 31.35
C ILE A 480 5.99 -17.91 31.28
N HIS A 481 6.74 -17.91 30.17
CA HIS A 481 8.13 -18.44 30.08
C HIS A 481 9.08 -17.49 29.31
N THR A 482 10.36 -17.83 29.15
CA THR A 482 11.49 -17.04 28.63
C THR A 482 12.35 -17.91 27.71
N VAL A 483 12.92 -17.36 26.64
CA VAL A 483 12.87 -18.08 25.38
C VAL A 483 13.99 -17.75 24.39
N ALA A 484 14.28 -16.50 24.06
CA ALA A 484 15.67 -16.08 24.06
C ALA A 484 16.03 -15.67 25.48
N GLY A 485 17.24 -15.21 25.72
CA GLY A 485 17.40 -13.79 25.74
C GLY A 485 16.89 -13.16 27.02
N THR A 486 17.37 -11.95 27.20
CA THR A 486 18.10 -11.72 28.45
C THR A 486 17.66 -10.48 29.20
N ARG A 487 16.69 -9.73 28.68
CA ARG A 487 16.39 -8.32 29.02
C ARG A 487 17.52 -7.34 28.71
N LEU A 488 18.71 -7.84 28.39
CA LEU A 488 19.88 -7.07 27.96
C LEU A 488 19.70 -6.57 26.52
N SER A 489 19.94 -5.27 26.33
CA SER A 489 20.17 -4.66 25.02
C SER A 489 21.38 -5.31 24.34
N GLY A 490 21.23 -5.83 23.12
CA GLY A 490 22.33 -6.47 22.41
C GLY A 490 21.88 -7.32 21.24
N SER A 491 22.79 -8.09 20.65
CA SER A 491 22.76 -8.47 19.23
C SER A 491 23.04 -9.95 18.92
N SER A 492 23.40 -10.72 19.95
CA SER A 492 24.05 -12.03 19.84
C SER A 492 23.06 -13.23 19.77
N GLY A 493 23.58 -14.47 19.82
CA GLY A 493 22.80 -15.70 19.98
C GLY A 493 22.54 -16.53 18.72
N ASP A 494 22.71 -15.94 17.54
CA ASP A 494 22.43 -16.53 16.23
C ASP A 494 22.91 -17.97 16.02
N GLY A 495 22.02 -18.86 15.56
CA GLY A 495 22.23 -20.29 15.40
C GLY A 495 22.26 -21.11 16.71
N GLY A 496 22.13 -20.47 17.87
CA GLY A 496 22.26 -21.12 19.18
C GLY A 496 20.95 -21.60 19.82
N PRO A 497 21.03 -22.30 20.97
CA PRO A 497 19.91 -22.53 21.88
C PRO A 497 19.44 -21.17 22.34
N ALA A 498 18.27 -20.83 21.85
CA ALA A 498 18.15 -19.44 21.50
C ALA A 498 17.81 -18.57 22.71
N ALA A 499 17.38 -19.21 23.81
CA ALA A 499 17.26 -18.81 25.23
C ALA A 499 18.41 -17.99 25.83
N SER A 500 19.43 -17.66 25.03
CA SER A 500 20.63 -16.91 25.39
C SER A 500 21.01 -15.81 24.38
N ALA A 501 20.13 -15.45 23.44
CA ALA A 501 20.33 -14.34 22.50
C ALA A 501 20.23 -12.96 23.19
N GLN A 502 20.37 -11.87 22.43
CA GLN A 502 20.19 -10.51 22.96
C GLN A 502 19.38 -9.64 21.99
N LEU A 503 18.62 -8.69 22.52
CA LEU A 503 17.39 -8.06 21.99
C LEU A 503 17.49 -6.51 22.23
N ASN A 504 16.74 -5.56 21.62
CA ASN A 504 16.80 -4.09 21.91
C ASN A 504 15.60 -3.19 21.42
N LYS A 505 14.58 -2.95 22.27
CA LYS A 505 13.28 -2.20 22.07
C LYS A 505 12.35 -2.64 20.88
N PRO A 506 11.03 -2.93 21.01
CA PRO A 506 10.22 -3.67 19.96
C PRO A 506 8.72 -3.26 19.59
N PHE A 507 8.17 -3.29 18.34
CA PHE A 507 6.73 -2.92 17.89
C PHE A 507 5.59 -3.92 17.28
N ALA A 508 5.65 -5.00 16.43
CA ALA A 508 4.58 -6.09 16.24
C ALA A 508 5.12 -7.57 16.11
N LEU A 509 4.40 -8.71 15.81
CA LEU A 509 4.97 -10.12 15.63
C LEU A 509 4.04 -11.25 14.91
N ALA A 510 4.42 -12.28 14.05
CA ALA A 510 3.57 -13.05 12.88
C ALA A 510 4.16 -14.53 12.91
N LEU A 511 3.41 -15.63 12.69
CA LEU A 511 3.96 -16.74 11.87
C LEU A 511 3.28 -17.15 10.56
N ASN A 512 3.21 -18.46 10.34
CA ASN A 512 3.25 -19.18 9.11
C ASN A 512 2.55 -20.56 9.33
N THR A 513 1.95 -21.22 8.33
CA THR A 513 1.14 -22.45 8.50
C THR A 513 1.87 -23.60 9.19
N ALA A 514 3.20 -23.57 9.19
CA ALA A 514 4.06 -24.52 9.87
C ALA A 514 4.44 -24.14 11.32
N GLY A 515 4.33 -22.86 11.64
CA GLY A 515 4.87 -22.24 12.85
C GLY A 515 6.39 -22.18 12.86
N ASN A 516 6.99 -21.21 12.16
CA ASN A 516 8.39 -20.78 12.39
C ASN A 516 8.40 -19.23 12.69
N LEU A 517 9.26 -18.58 13.52
CA LEU A 517 8.95 -17.31 14.29
C LEU A 517 9.45 -15.95 13.76
N TYR A 518 8.89 -14.79 14.23
CA TYR A 518 9.08 -13.43 13.70
C TYR A 518 8.42 -12.14 14.40
N ILE A 519 9.18 -11.34 15.14
CA ILE A 519 8.91 -10.39 16.28
C ILE A 519 8.74 -8.87 15.91
N ALA A 520 9.03 -7.82 16.76
CA ALA A 520 9.68 -6.47 16.54
C ALA A 520 10.91 -6.12 17.44
N ASP A 521 12.02 -5.53 16.90
CA ASP A 521 13.14 -4.74 17.53
C ASP A 521 13.12 -3.42 16.76
N SER A 522 12.42 -2.41 17.22
CA SER A 522 12.63 -1.08 16.70
C SER A 522 14.04 -0.51 16.97
N ASN A 523 14.91 -1.02 17.88
CA ASN A 523 16.22 -0.38 18.15
C ASN A 523 17.50 -1.24 18.10
N ASN A 524 17.46 -2.58 18.13
CA ASN A 524 18.40 -3.27 17.24
C ASN A 524 17.80 -3.35 15.85
N SER A 525 16.68 -2.69 15.57
CA SER A 525 16.12 -2.58 14.24
C SER A 525 15.63 -3.91 13.63
N ARG A 526 15.63 -5.02 14.37
CA ARG A 526 15.88 -6.44 14.02
C ARG A 526 14.80 -7.36 13.46
N VAL A 527 15.13 -8.63 13.18
CA VAL A 527 14.56 -9.55 12.12
C VAL A 527 14.97 -11.05 12.33
N ARG A 528 14.88 -11.71 13.50
CA ARG A 528 15.16 -13.17 13.71
C ARG A 528 14.01 -14.21 13.72
N MET A 529 14.33 -15.49 13.50
CA MET A 529 13.34 -16.56 13.38
C MET A 529 13.68 -17.69 14.23
N VAL A 530 12.62 -18.36 14.64
CA VAL A 530 12.78 -19.55 15.41
C VAL A 530 12.08 -20.71 14.69
N THR A 531 12.70 -21.87 14.71
CA THR A 531 12.54 -23.03 13.84
C THR A 531 12.07 -24.26 14.64
N PRO A 532 10.99 -25.03 14.32
CA PRO A 532 10.23 -26.03 15.14
C PRO A 532 10.84 -26.98 16.19
N SER A 533 12.08 -26.77 16.60
CA SER A 533 12.88 -27.41 17.65
C SER A 533 13.50 -26.45 18.70
N GLY A 534 14.03 -25.27 18.34
CA GLY A 534 14.56 -24.32 19.35
C GLY A 534 15.60 -23.24 18.95
N ILE A 535 15.74 -22.87 17.67
CA ILE A 535 16.98 -22.22 17.16
C ILE A 535 16.74 -20.88 16.43
N ILE A 536 17.59 -19.88 16.71
CA ILE A 536 17.55 -18.49 16.21
C ILE A 536 18.23 -18.23 14.88
N SER A 537 17.50 -17.59 13.95
CA SER A 537 18.12 -16.63 13.06
C SER A 537 17.21 -15.68 12.32
N THR A 538 17.60 -14.44 12.31
CA THR A 538 17.90 -13.60 11.16
C THR A 538 17.22 -13.69 9.78
N VAL A 539 15.98 -14.16 9.59
CA VAL A 539 15.42 -14.43 8.23
C VAL A 539 15.13 -13.23 7.26
N ALA A 540 15.41 -11.96 7.60
CA ALA A 540 15.55 -10.64 6.86
C ALA A 540 16.72 -9.75 7.50
N GLY A 541 17.11 -8.52 7.05
CA GLY A 541 18.25 -7.52 7.17
C GLY A 541 19.28 -7.24 8.34
N SER A 542 20.08 -6.09 8.57
CA SER A 542 20.78 -5.59 9.86
C SER A 542 21.63 -4.25 10.37
N THR A 543 21.55 -2.91 10.03
CA THR A 543 22.03 -1.59 10.66
C THR A 543 21.50 -0.31 9.90
N ASP A 544 21.61 0.93 10.43
CA ASP A 544 20.94 2.18 9.96
C ASP A 544 21.28 2.77 8.52
N GLY A 545 20.43 3.61 7.84
CA GLY A 545 20.51 4.28 6.48
C GLY A 545 19.46 3.83 5.39
N ASP A 546 19.55 3.91 4.03
CA ASP A 546 18.80 2.94 3.11
C ASP A 546 19.44 2.30 1.85
N SER A 547 18.97 1.12 1.33
CA SER A 547 19.19 0.54 -0.06
C SER A 547 18.98 -0.99 -0.50
N GLY A 548 19.96 -1.62 -1.20
CA GLY A 548 20.09 -2.89 -1.97
C GLY A 548 18.92 -3.55 -2.69
N ASP A 549 18.73 -3.28 -4.00
CA ASP A 549 17.46 -3.49 -4.72
C ASP A 549 17.25 -4.91 -5.08
N GLY A 550 17.18 -5.79 -4.09
CA GLY A 550 17.09 -7.20 -4.35
C GLY A 550 18.18 -8.00 -3.68
N GLY A 551 18.48 -7.74 -2.42
CA GLY A 551 19.01 -8.83 -1.63
C GLY A 551 18.32 -10.22 -1.87
N GLN A 552 18.99 -11.19 -2.53
CA GLN A 552 19.49 -12.29 -1.71
C GLN A 552 20.20 -11.56 -0.59
N ALA A 553 19.80 -11.86 0.61
CA ALA A 553 19.05 -10.99 1.43
C ALA A 553 19.75 -10.76 2.85
N THR A 554 20.42 -11.78 3.45
CA THR A 554 21.48 -11.81 4.51
C THR A 554 22.69 -10.94 4.27
N SER A 555 22.45 -9.65 4.00
CA SER A 555 23.09 -8.56 4.74
C SER A 555 22.42 -7.18 4.66
N ALA A 556 21.08 -7.12 4.49
CA ALA A 556 20.33 -5.87 4.33
C ALA A 556 20.17 -5.05 5.60
N GLN A 557 21.13 -4.28 6.04
CA GLN A 557 21.15 -3.52 7.28
C GLN A 557 19.80 -2.77 7.69
N LEU A 558 19.09 -2.76 8.90
CA LEU A 558 17.79 -2.07 9.34
C LEU A 558 17.75 -0.71 10.20
N GLN A 559 16.55 -0.05 10.37
CA GLN A 559 16.21 1.04 11.37
C GLN A 559 15.15 0.83 12.51
N LYS A 560 13.82 1.02 12.35
CA LYS A 560 12.85 1.28 13.49
C LYS A 560 11.57 0.41 13.63
N PRO A 561 11.45 -0.82 13.14
CA PRO A 561 10.24 -1.36 12.51
C PRO A 561 9.07 -1.81 13.44
N SER A 562 7.93 -2.32 12.92
CA SER A 562 6.64 -2.19 13.64
C SER A 562 5.36 -3.07 13.51
N GLY A 563 5.05 -3.91 12.52
CA GLY A 563 3.62 -4.12 12.13
C GLY A 563 3.42 -5.07 10.94
N LEU A 564 2.39 -5.91 10.68
CA LEU A 564 2.67 -7.18 9.94
C LEU A 564 1.55 -7.94 9.13
N ALA A 565 1.80 -8.97 8.26
CA ALA A 565 0.86 -9.85 7.44
C ALA A 565 1.24 -11.34 7.09
N VAL A 566 0.30 -12.21 6.61
CA VAL A 566 0.50 -13.59 6.02
C VAL A 566 -0.60 -14.04 5.03
N ASP A 567 -0.31 -14.91 4.05
CA ASP A 567 -1.29 -15.67 3.23
C ASP A 567 -0.93 -17.17 3.12
N ALA A 568 -1.77 -17.93 2.40
CA ALA A 568 -1.62 -19.36 2.12
C ALA A 568 -0.55 -19.78 1.08
N SER A 569 -0.20 -18.93 0.12
CA SER A 569 0.99 -19.09 -0.74
C SER A 569 2.31 -18.89 0.02
N GLY A 570 2.19 -18.49 1.28
CA GLY A 570 3.30 -18.24 2.15
C GLY A 570 3.35 -16.84 2.69
N ASN A 571 2.40 -15.98 2.53
CA ASN A 571 2.62 -14.56 2.48
C ASN A 571 3.79 -13.66 3.09
N LEU A 572 4.59 -13.94 4.14
CA LEU A 572 5.31 -12.95 5.04
C LEU A 572 5.27 -11.54 4.68
N TYR A 573 4.76 -10.67 5.54
CA TYR A 573 4.72 -9.24 5.38
C TYR A 573 4.95 -8.43 6.71
N ILE A 574 5.53 -7.22 6.76
CA ILE A 574 5.97 -6.45 7.98
C ILE A 574 5.76 -4.89 8.05
N ALA A 575 6.53 -4.06 8.81
CA ALA A 575 6.32 -2.59 8.91
C ALA A 575 7.53 -1.70 9.21
N ASP A 576 7.88 -0.88 8.24
CA ASP A 576 9.09 -0.08 8.16
C ASP A 576 9.19 1.22 9.02
N SER A 577 8.88 1.23 10.33
CA SER A 577 8.84 2.41 11.27
C SER A 577 9.85 3.63 11.32
N GLY A 578 10.80 3.90 10.39
CA GLY A 578 11.97 4.85 10.54
C GLY A 578 12.10 6.19 9.69
N TRP A 579 13.15 6.43 8.86
CA TRP A 579 13.54 7.77 8.24
C TRP A 579 13.35 8.24 6.74
N HIS A 580 13.45 7.50 5.60
CA HIS A 580 13.00 7.96 4.22
C HIS A 580 11.99 7.09 3.30
N HIS A 581 10.66 6.90 3.58
CA HIS A 581 9.33 6.49 2.94
C HIS A 581 9.11 5.08 2.21
N HIS A 582 8.69 3.93 2.84
CA HIS A 582 8.82 2.49 2.38
C HIS A 582 8.03 1.31 3.00
N VAL A 583 7.69 0.23 2.21
CA VAL A 583 6.95 -1.07 2.51
C VAL A 583 6.96 -2.08 1.31
N ARG A 584 7.25 -3.40 1.45
CA ARG A 584 8.21 -4.18 0.58
C ARG A 584 8.40 -5.77 0.69
N ARG A 585 8.23 -6.66 -0.33
CA ARG A 585 7.90 -8.19 -0.32
C ARG A 585 8.73 -9.27 0.42
N VAL A 586 8.54 -10.61 0.38
CA VAL A 586 9.45 -11.68 0.95
C VAL A 586 8.99 -13.16 0.89
N THR A 587 9.46 -14.04 -0.02
CA THR A 587 9.09 -15.43 -0.39
C THR A 587 9.94 -16.64 0.05
N PRO A 588 9.41 -17.90 -0.08
CA PRO A 588 10.08 -19.21 -0.17
C PRO A 588 11.60 -19.33 -0.42
N ALA A 589 12.17 -18.52 -1.29
CA ALA A 589 13.53 -18.70 -1.77
C ALA A 589 14.58 -17.82 -1.08
N GLY A 590 14.23 -16.72 -0.40
CA GLY A 590 15.26 -15.80 0.13
C GLY A 590 15.77 -14.72 -0.85
N ILE A 591 14.89 -14.08 -1.61
CA ILE A 591 15.01 -13.34 -2.90
C ILE A 591 14.31 -11.91 -3.04
N ILE A 592 14.77 -10.72 -2.62
CA ILE A 592 13.94 -9.44 -2.49
C ILE A 592 13.28 -8.61 -3.71
N SER A 593 12.70 -7.36 -3.62
CA SER A 593 11.78 -6.41 -4.47
C SER A 593 11.07 -5.21 -3.75
N THR A 594 10.10 -4.52 -4.41
CA THR A 594 9.20 -3.37 -4.07
C THR A 594 7.69 -3.57 -4.14
N VAL A 595 6.92 -3.46 -3.04
CA VAL A 595 5.47 -3.35 -3.02
C VAL A 595 4.77 -1.96 -2.99
N VAL A 596 5.35 -0.74 -3.01
CA VAL A 596 4.78 0.49 -3.70
C VAL A 596 5.92 1.44 -4.11
N GLY A 597 5.71 2.76 -4.12
CA GLY A 597 6.05 3.63 -2.97
C GLY A 597 7.45 4.18 -2.83
N ARG A 598 8.19 4.39 -3.92
CA ARG A 598 9.54 5.00 -3.89
C ARG A 598 9.77 6.15 -2.94
N ASN A 599 8.84 7.06 -2.77
CA ASN A 599 8.69 8.04 -1.70
C ASN A 599 7.54 9.00 -2.11
N ASP A 600 7.56 9.52 -3.35
CA ASP A 600 6.72 10.61 -3.89
C ASP A 600 6.66 10.67 -5.45
N LEU A 601 5.88 9.79 -6.08
CA LEU A 601 5.16 10.11 -7.33
C LEU A 601 3.64 10.12 -7.08
N ASN A 602 3.27 10.83 -5.98
CA ASN A 602 2.05 11.03 -5.14
C ASN A 602 0.73 10.27 -5.40
N ALA A 603 0.55 9.52 -6.47
CA ALA A 603 -0.70 9.01 -7.04
C ALA A 603 -1.96 8.73 -6.26
N THR A 604 -3.08 8.58 -6.98
CA THR A 604 -4.49 8.40 -6.57
C THR A 604 -5.15 7.07 -6.97
N ASP A 605 -6.35 6.80 -6.46
CA ASP A 605 -7.23 5.67 -6.73
C ASP A 605 -7.34 5.32 -8.22
N GLY A 606 -7.42 4.03 -8.55
CA GLY A 606 -7.47 3.56 -9.94
C GLY A 606 -6.21 3.84 -10.78
N GLY A 607 -5.25 4.62 -10.26
CA GLY A 607 -3.88 4.58 -10.69
C GLY A 607 -3.32 3.15 -10.66
N LEU A 608 -2.10 3.00 -11.12
CA LEU A 608 -1.39 1.78 -10.79
C LEU A 608 -0.89 1.95 -9.35
N ALA A 609 0.34 1.57 -9.02
CA ALA A 609 0.87 1.42 -7.67
C ALA A 609 2.46 1.72 -7.27
N THR A 610 3.46 2.37 -7.90
CA THR A 610 4.94 2.15 -7.69
C THR A 610 5.90 3.20 -7.04
N SER A 611 5.50 4.42 -6.64
CA SER A 611 6.46 5.50 -6.26
C SER A 611 6.30 6.42 -5.02
N ALA A 612 5.28 6.38 -4.17
CA ALA A 612 4.77 7.52 -3.40
C ALA A 612 4.36 7.30 -1.92
N SER A 613 3.64 8.29 -1.37
CA SER A 613 3.83 9.02 -0.09
C SER A 613 2.70 8.80 0.94
N LEU A 614 2.97 8.95 2.25
CA LEU A 614 2.38 8.09 3.26
C LEU A 614 2.39 8.60 4.77
N SER A 615 1.89 7.97 5.88
CA SER A 615 1.81 8.62 7.27
C SER A 615 2.32 8.12 8.69
N THR A 616 2.26 6.87 9.16
CA THR A 616 2.87 6.24 10.38
C THR A 616 2.74 4.70 10.44
N PRO A 617 2.40 4.01 9.34
CA PRO A 617 1.63 2.76 9.26
C PRO A 617 2.19 1.52 9.97
N ALA A 618 1.36 0.51 9.95
CA ALA A 618 1.16 -0.11 11.22
C ALA A 618 1.13 -1.64 11.10
N GLY A 619 1.00 -2.18 9.90
CA GLY A 619 0.85 -3.61 9.69
C GLY A 619 -0.13 -3.91 8.57
N LEU A 620 -0.65 -5.13 8.41
CA LEU A 620 -1.02 -5.55 7.06
C LEU A 620 -1.82 -6.87 6.97
N ALA A 621 -2.51 -7.20 5.87
CA ALA A 621 -2.75 -8.60 5.39
C ALA A 621 -3.73 -8.73 4.24
N VAL A 622 -4.26 -9.92 4.03
CA VAL A 622 -4.03 -10.75 2.87
C VAL A 622 -5.11 -11.80 2.79
N ASP A 623 -5.67 -12.01 1.61
CA ASP A 623 -6.74 -12.98 1.43
C ASP A 623 -6.40 -14.30 0.76
N ALA A 624 -7.43 -15.13 0.59
CA ALA A 624 -7.29 -16.39 -0.12
C ALA A 624 -7.08 -16.17 -1.63
N ALA A 625 -7.62 -15.08 -2.18
CA ALA A 625 -7.18 -14.49 -3.44
C ALA A 625 -5.97 -13.54 -3.23
N GLY A 626 -5.25 -13.75 -2.15
CA GLY A 626 -4.15 -12.96 -1.65
C GLY A 626 -4.50 -11.53 -1.30
N ASN A 627 -5.62 -10.94 -1.76
CA ASN A 627 -5.78 -9.49 -1.85
C ASN A 627 -5.27 -8.88 -0.58
N LEU A 628 -4.39 -7.92 -0.76
CA LEU A 628 -3.72 -7.33 0.36
C LEU A 628 -4.10 -5.89 0.40
N TYR A 629 -3.89 -5.40 1.57
CA TYR A 629 -4.40 -4.18 1.99
C TYR A 629 -3.57 -3.73 3.21
N ILE A 630 -3.51 -2.43 3.45
CA ILE A 630 -2.81 -1.82 4.59
C ILE A 630 -3.53 -0.55 4.98
N ALA A 631 -3.17 -0.07 6.17
CA ALA A 631 -3.38 1.27 6.58
C ALA A 631 -2.18 2.07 6.91
N ASP A 632 -2.48 3.35 6.77
CA ASP A 632 -1.69 4.41 7.22
C ASP A 632 -2.55 5.31 8.05
N SER A 633 -1.85 6.13 8.78
CA SER A 633 -2.08 6.00 10.17
C SER A 633 -1.87 7.35 10.81
N GLY A 634 -0.81 8.13 10.62
CA GLY A 634 -1.02 9.60 10.68
C GLY A 634 -1.92 10.11 9.53
N ALA A 635 -2.43 9.19 8.70
CA ALA A 635 -3.20 9.38 7.48
C ALA A 635 -4.72 9.23 7.67
N ASP A 636 -5.15 8.28 8.52
CA ASP A 636 -6.53 7.82 8.83
C ASP A 636 -7.07 6.50 8.29
N ARG A 637 -6.33 5.84 7.42
CA ARG A 637 -6.89 5.73 6.09
C ARG A 637 -6.30 4.51 5.36
N ILE A 638 -7.14 3.79 4.60
CA ILE A 638 -6.92 2.39 4.14
C ILE A 638 -7.14 2.10 2.68
N TYR A 639 -6.47 1.03 2.25
CA TYR A 639 -6.38 0.61 0.89
C TYR A 639 -6.51 -0.91 0.68
N LYS A 640 -7.12 -1.36 -0.43
CA LYS A 640 -7.46 -2.75 -0.85
C LYS A 640 -6.89 -3.11 -2.22
N VAL A 641 -6.70 -4.40 -2.54
CA VAL A 641 -6.81 -4.91 -3.94
C VAL A 641 -8.07 -5.70 -4.29
N THR A 642 -8.57 -5.57 -5.52
CA THR A 642 -9.18 -6.66 -6.30
C THR A 642 -8.14 -7.24 -7.27
N ARG A 643 -7.65 -8.47 -7.03
CA ARG A 643 -6.44 -8.99 -7.66
C ARG A 643 -6.61 -9.32 -9.14
N GLU A 644 -5.79 -8.68 -9.93
CA GLU A 644 -5.68 -8.76 -11.38
C GLU A 644 -4.74 -9.90 -11.83
N THR A 645 -4.75 -10.23 -13.13
CA THR A 645 -4.14 -11.47 -13.67
C THR A 645 -3.73 -11.33 -15.14
N TYR A 646 -2.61 -11.93 -15.56
CA TYR A 646 -2.31 -12.10 -16.99
C TYR A 646 -2.87 -13.41 -17.55
N THR A 647 -3.42 -13.34 -18.76
CA THR A 647 -3.89 -14.48 -19.55
C THR A 647 -2.75 -15.29 -20.21
N GLY A 648 -1.55 -14.71 -20.30
CA GLY A 648 -0.37 -15.30 -20.92
C GLY A 648 -0.28 -14.97 -22.41
N GLY A 649 0.75 -14.23 -22.80
CA GLY A 649 1.01 -13.84 -24.19
C GLY A 649 2.34 -13.10 -24.36
N PRO A 650 2.65 -12.61 -25.58
CA PRO A 650 3.75 -11.67 -25.77
C PRO A 650 3.52 -10.42 -24.91
N GLN A 651 4.60 -9.88 -24.33
CA GLN A 651 4.51 -8.61 -23.61
C GLN A 651 4.34 -7.46 -24.61
N PRO A 652 3.57 -6.40 -24.28
CA PRO A 652 3.44 -5.22 -25.13
C PRO A 652 4.79 -4.52 -25.29
N ARG A 653 5.09 -4.06 -26.50
CA ARG A 653 6.38 -3.49 -26.91
C ARG A 653 6.17 -2.11 -27.54
N PRO A 654 5.95 -1.05 -26.73
CA PRO A 654 5.92 0.33 -27.23
C PRO A 654 7.31 0.72 -27.75
N ALA A 655 7.34 1.41 -28.87
CA ALA A 655 8.56 1.77 -29.61
C ALA A 655 8.72 3.28 -29.82
N VAL A 656 7.60 4.02 -29.88
CA VAL A 656 7.57 5.48 -30.01
C VAL A 656 6.41 6.05 -29.21
N VAL A 657 6.64 7.13 -28.45
CA VAL A 657 5.59 7.95 -27.82
C VAL A 657 5.75 9.40 -28.28
N THR A 658 4.66 10.00 -28.74
CA THR A 658 4.63 11.38 -29.23
C THR A 658 3.33 12.09 -28.88
N ASN A 659 3.36 13.42 -28.80
CA ASN A 659 2.18 14.27 -28.85
C ASN A 659 1.38 13.97 -30.14
N SER A 660 0.09 13.64 -29.99
CA SER A 660 -0.80 13.22 -31.09
C SER A 660 -1.13 14.32 -32.08
N ALA A 661 -0.87 15.58 -31.72
CA ALA A 661 -1.17 16.74 -32.54
C ALA A 661 -0.05 16.99 -33.55
N ASP A 662 1.20 17.05 -33.09
CA ASP A 662 2.36 17.46 -33.92
C ASP A 662 3.46 16.38 -34.10
N TYR A 663 3.33 15.23 -33.45
CA TYR A 663 4.29 14.12 -33.43
C TYR A 663 5.63 14.44 -32.73
N LYS A 664 5.67 15.45 -31.85
CA LYS A 664 6.86 15.73 -31.01
C LYS A 664 6.95 14.73 -29.84
N ALA A 665 8.16 14.26 -29.53
CA ALA A 665 8.46 13.47 -28.33
C ALA A 665 8.53 14.36 -27.06
N LEU A 666 7.49 15.14 -26.79
CA LEU A 666 7.34 16.01 -25.61
C LEU A 666 5.91 15.87 -25.04
N ILE A 667 5.79 15.76 -23.72
CA ILE A 667 4.51 15.59 -23.02
C ILE A 667 4.35 16.51 -21.81
N ALA A 668 3.11 16.80 -21.43
CA ALA A 668 2.72 17.61 -20.28
C ALA A 668 1.29 17.25 -19.82
N PRO A 669 0.79 17.74 -18.67
CA PRO A 669 -0.60 17.50 -18.25
C PRO A 669 -1.59 17.96 -19.33
N SER A 670 -2.70 17.23 -19.50
CA SER A 670 -3.69 17.49 -20.57
C SER A 670 -3.14 17.46 -22.00
N THR A 671 -2.08 16.68 -22.25
CA THR A 671 -1.55 16.41 -23.61
C THR A 671 -2.11 15.10 -24.16
N TRP A 672 -2.67 15.10 -25.36
CA TRP A 672 -3.01 13.86 -26.07
C TRP A 672 -1.74 13.21 -26.62
N ILE A 673 -1.45 11.96 -26.24
CA ILE A 673 -0.31 11.18 -26.71
C ILE A 673 -0.71 9.97 -27.54
N THR A 674 0.10 9.68 -28.57
CA THR A 674 0.03 8.51 -29.42
C THR A 674 1.25 7.65 -29.12
N ILE A 675 1.00 6.40 -28.74
CA ILE A 675 1.98 5.35 -28.51
C ILE A 675 1.89 4.39 -29.69
N THR A 676 3.01 4.05 -30.32
CA THR A 676 3.07 3.00 -31.37
C THR A 676 4.10 1.94 -31.04
N GLY A 677 3.90 0.71 -31.53
CA GLY A 677 4.70 -0.45 -31.16
C GLY A 677 4.12 -1.76 -31.66
N ALA A 678 4.31 -2.84 -30.90
CA ALA A 678 3.74 -4.16 -31.14
C ALA A 678 3.09 -4.73 -29.87
N ASP A 679 2.16 -5.67 -30.05
CA ASP A 679 1.44 -6.38 -28.98
C ASP A 679 0.72 -5.44 -27.96
N LEU A 680 0.40 -4.21 -28.36
CA LEU A 680 -0.09 -3.16 -27.47
C LEU A 680 -1.55 -3.37 -26.99
N ALA A 681 -2.32 -4.22 -27.66
CA ALA A 681 -3.67 -4.61 -27.27
C ALA A 681 -4.07 -5.95 -27.93
N PRO A 682 -4.98 -6.73 -27.32
CA PRO A 682 -5.55 -7.93 -27.96
C PRO A 682 -6.61 -7.61 -29.02
N SER A 683 -7.23 -6.43 -28.94
CA SER A 683 -8.35 -5.95 -29.76
C SER A 683 -8.02 -4.58 -30.36
N THR A 684 -8.81 -4.15 -31.36
CA THR A 684 -8.81 -2.75 -31.82
C THR A 684 -10.17 -2.14 -31.50
N ARG A 685 -10.20 -1.08 -30.68
CA ARG A 685 -11.40 -0.25 -30.47
C ARG A 685 -11.09 1.14 -29.94
N SER A 686 -12.05 2.04 -30.13
CA SER A 686 -12.15 3.30 -29.38
C SER A 686 -12.90 3.10 -28.06
N TRP A 687 -12.88 4.13 -27.21
CA TRP A 687 -13.84 4.27 -26.13
C TRP A 687 -15.30 4.38 -26.64
N ALA A 688 -16.26 4.17 -25.73
CA ALA A 688 -17.67 4.47 -25.89
C ALA A 688 -18.22 5.03 -24.57
N ASP A 689 -19.42 5.63 -24.60
CA ASP A 689 -20.03 6.30 -23.42
C ASP A 689 -20.12 5.39 -22.17
N ALA A 690 -20.23 4.07 -22.38
CA ALA A 690 -20.28 3.06 -21.30
C ALA A 690 -18.93 2.81 -20.60
N ASP A 691 -17.81 3.26 -21.15
CA ASP A 691 -16.49 3.16 -20.50
C ASP A 691 -16.26 4.31 -19.48
N PHE A 692 -17.08 5.38 -19.52
CA PHE A 692 -16.93 6.57 -18.68
C PHE A 692 -17.50 6.32 -17.27
N VAL A 693 -16.69 6.55 -16.24
CA VAL A 693 -17.08 6.32 -14.84
C VAL A 693 -17.18 7.66 -14.11
N ASN A 694 -18.32 7.92 -13.48
CA ASN A 694 -18.59 9.14 -12.70
C ASN A 694 -18.30 10.47 -13.44
N GLY A 695 -18.42 10.49 -14.77
CA GLY A 695 -18.13 11.66 -15.61
C GLY A 695 -16.65 11.88 -15.96
N LEU A 696 -15.77 10.97 -15.57
CA LEU A 696 -14.37 10.93 -15.98
C LEU A 696 -14.20 10.13 -17.27
N LEU A 697 -13.17 10.47 -18.04
CA LEU A 697 -12.69 9.63 -19.14
C LEU A 697 -12.27 8.22 -18.63
N PRO A 698 -12.36 7.16 -19.45
CA PRO A 698 -11.86 5.85 -19.08
C PRO A 698 -10.34 5.84 -18.93
N VAL A 699 -9.85 5.29 -17.82
CA VAL A 699 -8.41 4.98 -17.62
C VAL A 699 -7.98 3.67 -18.31
N GLN A 700 -8.92 2.87 -18.83
CA GLN A 700 -8.67 1.59 -19.48
C GLN A 700 -9.66 1.28 -20.60
N LEU A 701 -9.23 0.48 -21.59
CA LEU A 701 -10.11 -0.20 -22.55
C LEU A 701 -9.71 -1.68 -22.61
N ASP A 702 -10.65 -2.61 -22.44
CA ASP A 702 -10.42 -4.07 -22.51
C ASP A 702 -9.26 -4.59 -21.62
N GLY A 703 -9.02 -3.92 -20.47
CA GLY A 703 -7.90 -4.19 -19.56
C GLY A 703 -6.55 -3.60 -20.00
N VAL A 704 -6.48 -3.04 -21.21
CA VAL A 704 -5.34 -2.26 -21.71
C VAL A 704 -5.33 -0.88 -21.07
N ARG A 705 -4.18 -0.48 -20.52
CA ARG A 705 -3.99 0.78 -19.81
C ARG A 705 -2.65 1.42 -20.12
N VAL A 706 -2.61 2.75 -20.04
CA VAL A 706 -1.44 3.59 -20.29
C VAL A 706 -1.15 4.45 -19.07
N PHE A 707 0.14 4.67 -18.84
CA PHE A 707 0.62 5.23 -17.61
C PHE A 707 1.80 6.18 -17.87
N VAL A 708 1.64 7.46 -17.50
CA VAL A 708 2.45 8.57 -18.02
C VAL A 708 3.24 9.31 -16.94
N GLU A 709 4.57 9.21 -17.01
CA GLU A 709 5.39 9.14 -15.79
C GLU A 709 4.78 8.19 -14.80
N GLY A 710 4.02 7.21 -15.29
CA GLY A 710 3.04 6.45 -14.56
C GLY A 710 1.61 6.98 -14.47
N MET A 711 1.32 8.25 -14.31
CA MET A 711 -0.05 8.68 -13.97
C MET A 711 -1.13 8.11 -14.90
N PRO A 712 -2.23 7.52 -14.36
CA PRO A 712 -3.21 6.78 -15.15
C PRO A 712 -3.74 7.67 -16.27
N ALA A 713 -3.35 7.34 -17.49
CA ALA A 713 -3.66 8.13 -18.65
C ALA A 713 -4.97 7.63 -19.25
N TYR A 714 -5.79 8.56 -19.73
CA TYR A 714 -7.15 8.25 -20.13
C TYR A 714 -7.18 7.72 -21.56
N VAL A 715 -7.43 6.43 -21.71
CA VAL A 715 -7.25 5.68 -22.96
C VAL A 715 -8.45 5.88 -23.88
N SER A 716 -8.25 6.48 -25.05
CA SER A 716 -9.32 6.76 -26.02
C SER A 716 -9.40 5.80 -27.19
N TYR A 717 -8.29 5.13 -27.50
CA TYR A 717 -8.19 4.16 -28.59
C TYR A 717 -7.09 3.15 -28.31
N ILE A 718 -7.36 1.88 -28.58
CA ILE A 718 -6.42 0.76 -28.49
C ILE A 718 -6.40 -0.03 -29.80
N SER A 719 -5.26 -0.61 -30.12
CA SER A 719 -5.03 -1.56 -31.22
C SER A 719 -3.70 -2.30 -30.98
N PRO A 720 -3.45 -3.46 -31.63
CA PRO A 720 -2.20 -4.21 -31.44
C PRO A 720 -0.91 -3.43 -31.74
N THR A 721 -0.99 -2.32 -32.48
CA THR A 721 0.17 -1.50 -32.89
C THR A 721 0.13 -0.03 -32.44
N GLN A 722 -1.00 0.44 -31.89
CA GLN A 722 -1.17 1.84 -31.48
C GLN A 722 -2.15 1.99 -30.30
N ILE A 723 -1.81 2.87 -29.35
CA ILE A 723 -2.72 3.35 -28.29
C ILE A 723 -2.73 4.88 -28.32
N ASN A 724 -3.90 5.50 -28.13
CA ASN A 724 -4.03 6.93 -27.88
C ASN A 724 -4.52 7.16 -26.43
N ALA A 725 -3.88 8.06 -25.70
CA ALA A 725 -4.25 8.38 -24.32
C ALA A 725 -4.08 9.88 -23.99
N LEU A 726 -4.91 10.40 -23.09
CA LEU A 726 -4.73 11.73 -22.52
C LEU A 726 -3.83 11.64 -21.29
N VAL A 727 -2.72 12.35 -21.31
CA VAL A 727 -1.84 12.50 -20.15
C VAL A 727 -2.60 13.13 -19.00
N GLY A 728 -2.57 12.46 -17.83
CA GLY A 728 -3.12 12.95 -16.58
C GLY A 728 -2.30 14.10 -16.01
N ALA A 729 -1.61 13.87 -14.89
CA ALA A 729 -0.58 14.78 -14.39
C ALA A 729 0.84 14.29 -14.78
N VAL A 730 1.80 15.19 -14.61
CA VAL A 730 3.24 15.07 -14.96
C VAL A 730 3.98 15.97 -13.96
N SER A 731 5.20 15.60 -13.59
CA SER A 731 6.04 16.28 -12.60
C SER A 731 7.50 16.49 -13.03
N SER A 732 7.99 15.77 -14.05
CA SER A 732 9.27 16.08 -14.74
C SER A 732 9.47 17.59 -14.93
N TRP A 733 10.63 18.13 -14.58
CA TRP A 733 10.95 19.51 -14.94
C TRP A 733 11.16 19.62 -16.46
N PRO A 734 11.04 20.82 -17.07
CA PRO A 734 10.99 20.95 -18.52
C PRO A 734 12.29 20.48 -19.19
N GLY A 735 12.25 19.31 -19.83
CA GLY A 735 13.42 18.65 -20.43
C GLY A 735 13.78 17.29 -19.82
N ASP A 736 13.22 16.94 -18.65
CA ASP A 736 13.53 15.68 -17.95
C ASP A 736 12.89 14.44 -18.62
N PRO A 737 13.43 13.23 -18.35
CA PRO A 737 12.92 11.98 -18.90
C PRO A 737 11.63 11.50 -18.19
N ALA A 738 10.48 11.73 -18.83
CA ALA A 738 9.22 11.13 -18.44
C ALA A 738 9.11 9.67 -18.91
N LEU A 739 8.58 8.79 -18.07
CA LEU A 739 8.55 7.33 -18.30
C LEU A 739 7.12 6.82 -18.58
N ILE A 740 6.94 6.11 -19.69
CA ILE A 740 5.64 5.68 -20.21
C ILE A 740 5.57 4.16 -20.21
N GLU A 741 4.48 3.60 -19.68
CA GLU A 741 4.28 2.16 -19.59
C GLU A 741 2.92 1.72 -20.15
N VAL A 742 2.91 0.55 -20.78
CA VAL A 742 1.71 -0.09 -21.34
C VAL A 742 1.44 -1.40 -20.62
N LEU A 743 0.23 -1.55 -20.12
CA LEU A 743 -0.29 -2.77 -19.52
C LEU A 743 -1.40 -3.34 -20.39
N THR A 744 -1.45 -4.66 -20.51
CA THR A 744 -2.45 -5.42 -21.29
C THR A 744 -2.89 -6.66 -20.51
N PRO A 745 -3.99 -7.34 -20.89
CA PRO A 745 -4.32 -8.66 -20.36
C PRO A 745 -3.27 -9.75 -20.65
N GLN A 746 -2.29 -9.50 -21.52
CA GLN A 746 -1.22 -10.43 -21.90
C GLN A 746 0.07 -10.20 -21.10
N GLY A 747 0.33 -8.95 -20.70
CA GLY A 747 1.62 -8.53 -20.16
C GLY A 747 1.78 -7.03 -19.91
N ARG A 748 2.95 -6.63 -19.41
CA ARG A 748 3.42 -5.24 -19.25
C ARG A 748 4.67 -5.02 -20.09
N SER A 749 4.83 -3.81 -20.63
CA SER A 749 6.02 -3.41 -21.34
C SER A 749 7.21 -3.17 -20.39
N ASP A 750 8.42 -3.17 -20.94
CA ASP A 750 9.47 -2.34 -20.34
C ASP A 750 9.08 -0.85 -20.46
N PRO A 751 9.54 0.05 -19.58
CA PRO A 751 9.27 1.48 -19.70
C PRO A 751 9.93 2.09 -20.95
N ILE A 752 9.21 2.99 -21.64
CA ILE A 752 9.78 3.83 -22.71
C ILE A 752 9.86 5.30 -22.27
N THR A 753 10.97 5.96 -22.56
CA THR A 753 11.21 7.36 -22.17
C THR A 753 10.78 8.34 -23.25
N VAL A 754 10.20 9.48 -22.83
CA VAL A 754 9.88 10.66 -23.64
C VAL A 754 10.32 11.91 -22.86
N THR A 755 10.48 13.07 -23.50
CA THR A 755 10.72 14.32 -22.75
C THR A 755 9.43 14.77 -22.07
N GLY A 756 9.50 15.13 -20.80
CA GLY A 756 8.40 15.71 -20.04
C GLY A 756 8.56 17.20 -19.74
N ASP A 757 7.45 17.83 -19.38
CA ASP A 757 7.32 19.20 -18.89
C ASP A 757 6.08 19.26 -17.99
N LEU A 758 6.23 19.63 -16.72
CA LEU A 758 5.13 19.75 -15.75
C LEU A 758 4.00 20.74 -16.15
N ARG A 759 4.13 21.51 -17.25
CA ARG A 759 3.16 22.52 -17.70
C ARG A 759 2.90 22.55 -19.20
N TYR A 760 3.90 22.38 -20.07
CA TYR A 760 3.79 22.79 -21.48
C TYR A 760 4.36 21.80 -22.50
N ALA A 761 3.47 21.17 -23.28
CA ALA A 761 3.81 20.41 -24.49
C ALA A 761 2.92 20.84 -25.67
N PRO A 762 3.00 22.12 -26.10
CA PRO A 762 2.04 22.68 -27.06
C PRO A 762 2.21 22.06 -28.46
N GLY A 763 1.22 21.28 -28.88
CA GLY A 763 1.15 20.68 -30.21
C GLY A 763 -0.13 21.11 -30.94
N LEU A 764 -0.05 21.34 -32.26
CA LEU A 764 -1.21 21.72 -33.09
C LEU A 764 -1.62 20.56 -34.00
N PHE A 765 -2.90 20.21 -34.00
CA PHE A 765 -3.42 19.09 -34.80
C PHE A 765 -3.29 19.40 -36.29
N ARG A 766 -3.07 18.36 -37.10
CA ARG A 766 -2.66 18.52 -38.50
C ARG A 766 -3.56 17.78 -39.48
N LEU A 767 -3.72 18.34 -40.67
CA LEU A 767 -4.41 17.72 -41.78
C LEU A 767 -3.55 16.56 -42.36
N PRO A 768 -4.16 15.45 -42.80
CA PRO A 768 -3.46 14.30 -43.39
C PRO A 768 -3.02 14.58 -44.84
N ALA A 769 -2.24 15.63 -45.04
CA ALA A 769 -1.76 16.12 -46.33
C ALA A 769 -0.27 16.54 -46.24
N GLU A 770 0.47 16.26 -47.31
CA GLU A 770 1.90 16.59 -47.48
C GLU A 770 2.79 16.19 -46.28
N GLY A 771 2.56 14.99 -45.72
CA GLY A 771 3.34 14.49 -44.58
C GLY A 771 2.97 15.17 -43.25
N ASN A 772 1.69 15.48 -43.05
CA ASN A 772 1.16 16.16 -41.86
C ASN A 772 1.84 17.52 -41.66
N LYS A 773 1.79 18.36 -42.70
CA LYS A 773 2.41 19.70 -42.74
C LYS A 773 1.48 20.81 -42.25
N TYR A 774 0.22 20.80 -42.68
CA TYR A 774 -0.73 21.89 -42.43
C TYR A 774 -1.52 21.68 -41.14
N VAL A 775 -1.79 22.76 -40.41
CA VAL A 775 -2.67 22.72 -39.23
C VAL A 775 -4.12 22.43 -39.62
N ILE A 776 -4.89 21.86 -38.69
CA ILE A 776 -6.35 21.95 -38.71
C ILE A 776 -6.71 23.36 -38.25
N ALA A 777 -6.96 24.24 -39.22
CA ALA A 777 -7.51 25.57 -39.03
C ALA A 777 -8.88 25.68 -39.72
N GLN A 778 -9.81 26.40 -39.09
CA GLN A 778 -11.14 26.71 -39.64
C GLN A 778 -11.40 28.21 -39.59
N ALA A 779 -12.15 28.72 -40.56
CA ALA A 779 -12.83 30.01 -40.43
C ALA A 779 -14.04 29.89 -39.48
N LEU A 780 -14.58 31.03 -39.03
CA LEU A 780 -15.75 31.07 -38.12
C LEU A 780 -17.04 30.45 -38.71
N ASP A 781 -17.07 30.20 -40.02
CA ASP A 781 -18.14 29.49 -40.73
C ASP A 781 -17.95 27.95 -40.75
N GLY A 782 -16.86 27.44 -40.17
CA GLY A 782 -16.47 26.03 -40.17
C GLY A 782 -15.65 25.58 -41.38
N THR A 783 -15.41 26.44 -42.38
CA THR A 783 -14.63 26.07 -43.59
C THR A 783 -13.17 25.79 -43.22
N LEU A 784 -12.66 24.63 -43.63
CA LEU A 784 -11.26 24.26 -43.42
C LEU A 784 -10.32 25.15 -44.25
N ILE A 785 -9.19 25.52 -43.63
CA ILE A 785 -8.19 26.38 -44.24
C ILE A 785 -7.08 25.57 -44.92
N GLY A 786 -6.73 26.01 -46.12
CA GLY A 786 -5.67 25.47 -46.96
C GLY A 786 -5.98 25.69 -48.44
N ARG A 787 -4.98 25.67 -49.31
CA ARG A 787 -5.18 25.73 -50.76
C ARG A 787 -6.30 24.77 -51.25
N PRO A 788 -7.08 25.09 -52.30
CA PRO A 788 -8.20 24.25 -52.71
C PRO A 788 -7.77 22.82 -53.06
N GLY A 789 -8.46 21.82 -52.51
CA GLY A 789 -8.14 20.40 -52.71
C GLY A 789 -6.90 19.91 -51.95
N LEU A 790 -6.46 20.62 -50.90
CA LEU A 790 -5.32 20.22 -50.06
C LEU A 790 -5.51 18.83 -49.44
N VAL A 791 -6.72 18.51 -49.00
CA VAL A 791 -7.10 17.17 -48.52
C VAL A 791 -8.12 16.58 -49.50
N PRO A 792 -7.86 15.40 -50.10
CA PRO A 792 -8.81 14.76 -51.01
C PRO A 792 -10.20 14.58 -50.37
N GLY A 793 -11.25 15.03 -51.07
CA GLY A 793 -12.64 14.91 -50.63
C GLY A 793 -13.12 15.96 -49.63
N LEU A 794 -12.27 16.86 -49.13
CA LEU A 794 -12.66 17.98 -48.26
C LEU A 794 -12.62 19.32 -48.98
N ALA A 795 -13.58 20.19 -48.69
CA ALA A 795 -13.58 21.57 -49.16
C ALA A 795 -12.63 22.43 -48.32
N THR A 796 -11.57 22.95 -48.94
CA THR A 796 -10.58 23.84 -48.32
C THR A 796 -10.46 25.15 -49.08
N ARG A 797 -10.22 26.26 -48.37
CA ARG A 797 -9.86 27.57 -48.97
C ARG A 797 -8.69 28.24 -48.24
N PRO A 798 -7.87 29.06 -48.90
CA PRO A 798 -6.91 29.91 -48.19
C PRO A 798 -7.60 30.84 -47.19
N ALA A 799 -6.86 31.22 -46.16
CA ALA A 799 -7.24 32.25 -45.21
C ALA A 799 -7.02 33.64 -45.79
N ARG A 800 -7.90 34.60 -45.45
CA ARG A 800 -7.77 35.99 -45.90
C ARG A 800 -7.09 36.87 -44.85
N PRO A 801 -6.20 37.81 -45.22
CA PRO A 801 -5.67 38.83 -44.31
C PRO A 801 -6.78 39.52 -43.49
N GLY A 802 -6.62 39.53 -42.17
CA GLY A 802 -7.58 40.10 -41.22
C GLY A 802 -8.80 39.22 -40.89
N GLU A 803 -8.95 38.05 -41.49
CA GLU A 803 -9.94 37.03 -41.10
C GLU A 803 -9.67 36.52 -39.68
N MET A 804 -10.71 36.05 -38.98
CA MET A 804 -10.59 35.34 -37.72
C MET A 804 -10.64 33.84 -37.96
N LEU A 805 -9.64 33.12 -37.44
CA LEU A 805 -9.54 31.67 -37.55
C LEU A 805 -9.49 31.00 -36.18
N THR A 806 -9.94 29.76 -36.15
CA THR A 806 -9.82 28.82 -35.05
C THR A 806 -8.83 27.72 -35.44
N ILE A 807 -7.84 27.48 -34.58
CA ILE A 807 -6.89 26.35 -34.64
C ILE A 807 -7.11 25.47 -33.42
N TYR A 808 -6.89 24.15 -33.57
CA TYR A 808 -6.97 23.19 -32.47
C TYR A 808 -5.61 22.59 -32.11
N GLY A 809 -5.41 22.29 -30.83
CA GLY A 809 -4.18 21.69 -30.32
C GLY A 809 -4.32 21.05 -28.94
N THR A 810 -3.19 20.65 -28.37
CA THR A 810 -3.09 19.94 -27.08
C THR A 810 -1.85 20.38 -26.29
N GLY A 811 -1.81 20.15 -24.98
CA GLY A 811 -0.64 20.45 -24.14
C GLY A 811 -0.28 21.93 -23.94
N PHE A 812 -1.22 22.86 -24.13
CA PHE A 812 -0.98 24.31 -23.94
C PHE A 812 -0.93 24.76 -22.47
N GLY A 813 -1.18 23.86 -21.52
CA GLY A 813 -0.94 24.06 -20.09
C GLY A 813 -2.17 24.49 -19.27
N PRO A 814 -1.95 24.97 -18.03
CA PRO A 814 -3.02 25.16 -17.04
C PRO A 814 -4.01 26.26 -17.44
N THR A 815 -5.22 26.17 -16.88
CA THR A 815 -6.35 27.06 -17.17
C THR A 815 -6.84 27.83 -15.95
N THR A 816 -7.54 28.95 -16.19
CA THR A 816 -8.22 29.75 -15.16
C THR A 816 -9.71 29.86 -15.51
N PRO A 817 -10.64 29.19 -14.78
CA PRO A 817 -10.41 28.27 -13.66
C PRO A 817 -9.67 26.99 -14.08
N ALA A 818 -9.04 26.32 -13.12
CA ALA A 818 -8.32 25.07 -13.36
C ALA A 818 -9.29 23.94 -13.72
N VAL A 819 -8.96 23.21 -14.79
CA VAL A 819 -9.67 21.98 -15.21
C VAL A 819 -8.77 20.78 -14.96
N THR A 820 -9.27 19.81 -14.20
CA THR A 820 -8.52 18.57 -13.89
C THR A 820 -8.41 17.69 -15.15
N PRO A 821 -7.21 17.22 -15.53
CA PRO A 821 -7.03 16.26 -16.63
C PRO A 821 -7.93 15.04 -16.46
N GLY A 822 -8.65 14.65 -17.52
CA GLY A 822 -9.62 13.54 -17.49
C GLY A 822 -11.07 13.92 -17.18
N THR A 823 -11.34 15.17 -16.78
CA THR A 823 -12.71 15.69 -16.68
C THR A 823 -13.17 16.26 -18.03
N ILE A 824 -14.48 16.22 -18.29
CA ILE A 824 -15.10 17.01 -19.36
C ILE A 824 -15.36 18.43 -18.81
N PRO A 825 -14.75 19.49 -19.38
CA PRO A 825 -14.96 20.85 -18.90
C PRO A 825 -16.40 21.30 -19.14
N ALA A 826 -17.09 21.74 -18.08
CA ALA A 826 -18.48 22.21 -18.15
C ALA A 826 -18.66 23.50 -18.96
N ALA A 827 -17.58 24.26 -19.17
CA ALA A 827 -17.51 25.41 -20.06
C ALA A 827 -16.05 25.63 -20.52
N PRO A 828 -15.79 26.31 -21.65
CA PRO A 828 -14.45 26.66 -22.10
C PRO A 828 -13.62 27.42 -21.05
N ALA A 829 -12.41 26.94 -20.76
CA ALA A 829 -11.53 27.48 -19.72
C ALA A 829 -10.27 28.12 -20.34
N PRO A 830 -10.09 29.46 -20.26
CA PRO A 830 -8.91 30.14 -20.78
C PRO A 830 -7.58 29.64 -20.21
N VAL A 831 -6.51 29.63 -21.01
CA VAL A 831 -5.15 29.27 -20.57
C VAL A 831 -4.58 30.35 -19.64
N SER A 832 -3.95 29.96 -18.54
CA SER A 832 -3.39 30.87 -17.52
C SER A 832 -2.02 31.46 -17.91
N GLY A 833 -1.27 30.77 -18.78
CA GLY A 833 0.06 31.15 -19.23
C GLY A 833 0.06 31.83 -20.61
N PRO A 834 1.17 32.46 -21.02
CA PRO A 834 1.30 33.05 -22.35
C PRO A 834 1.31 31.97 -23.43
N VAL A 835 0.44 32.12 -24.42
CA VAL A 835 0.34 31.30 -25.63
C VAL A 835 0.48 32.19 -26.85
N GLU A 836 1.33 31.82 -27.79
CA GLU A 836 1.61 32.58 -29.01
C GLU A 836 2.00 31.66 -30.16
N LEU A 837 1.79 32.10 -31.41
CA LEU A 837 2.33 31.45 -32.60
C LEU A 837 3.52 32.27 -33.10
N VAL A 838 4.71 31.69 -33.07
CA VAL A 838 5.94 32.35 -33.55
C VAL A 838 6.11 32.03 -35.02
N ALA A 839 5.89 33.02 -35.89
CA ALA A 839 6.15 32.91 -37.33
C ALA A 839 7.63 33.17 -37.65
N ASP A 840 8.01 32.92 -38.91
CA ASP A 840 9.35 33.23 -39.40
C ASP A 840 9.73 34.71 -39.15
N TYR A 841 11.03 34.95 -38.89
CA TYR A 841 11.60 36.24 -38.45
C TYR A 841 11.12 36.73 -37.07
N GLU A 842 10.74 35.83 -36.16
CA GLU A 842 10.27 36.14 -34.80
C GLU A 842 9.05 37.08 -34.77
N VAL A 843 8.13 36.92 -35.72
CA VAL A 843 6.84 37.62 -35.70
C VAL A 843 5.89 36.87 -34.77
N TYR A 844 5.70 37.40 -33.57
CA TYR A 844 4.81 36.86 -32.54
C TYR A 844 3.34 37.18 -32.84
N LEU A 845 2.53 36.15 -33.10
CA LEU A 845 1.08 36.25 -33.29
C LEU A 845 0.35 35.82 -32.02
N TYR A 846 -0.26 36.80 -31.34
CA TYR A 846 -1.06 36.56 -30.14
C TYR A 846 -2.48 36.11 -30.50
N PRO A 847 -2.99 35.02 -29.91
CA PRO A 847 -4.39 34.64 -30.05
C PRO A 847 -5.29 35.67 -29.35
N THR A 848 -6.42 36.01 -29.97
CA THR A 848 -7.46 36.84 -29.35
C THR A 848 -8.21 36.08 -28.24
N TRP A 849 -8.14 34.75 -28.25
CA TRP A 849 -8.59 33.87 -27.18
C TRP A 849 -7.88 32.51 -27.29
N ALA A 850 -7.43 31.95 -26.17
CA ALA A 850 -6.91 30.58 -26.11
C ALA A 850 -7.42 29.89 -24.84
N GLY A 851 -7.92 28.66 -24.97
CA GLY A 851 -8.51 27.94 -23.85
C GLY A 851 -8.83 26.47 -24.16
N LEU A 852 -8.95 25.68 -23.10
CA LEU A 852 -9.39 24.29 -23.13
C LEU A 852 -10.91 24.26 -23.39
N ILE A 853 -11.34 23.51 -24.41
CA ILE A 853 -12.76 23.36 -24.81
C ILE A 853 -13.29 21.93 -24.64
N GLY A 854 -12.39 20.96 -24.42
CA GLY A 854 -12.70 19.56 -24.18
C GLY A 854 -11.48 18.87 -23.56
N PRO A 855 -11.57 17.60 -23.14
CA PRO A 855 -10.47 16.91 -22.49
C PRO A 855 -9.20 16.91 -23.35
N GLY A 856 -8.14 17.58 -22.88
CA GLY A 856 -6.89 17.79 -23.63
C GLY A 856 -6.98 18.60 -24.94
N LEU A 857 -8.16 19.12 -25.29
CA LEU A 857 -8.41 19.82 -26.55
C LEU A 857 -8.48 21.33 -26.30
N TYR A 858 -7.50 22.05 -26.82
CA TYR A 858 -7.42 23.50 -26.76
C TYR A 858 -7.82 24.11 -28.09
N GLN A 859 -8.54 25.22 -28.03
CA GLN A 859 -8.88 26.08 -29.17
C GLN A 859 -8.09 27.39 -29.05
N LEU A 860 -7.46 27.80 -30.16
CA LEU A 860 -6.75 29.06 -30.31
C LEU A 860 -7.45 29.88 -31.40
N ASN A 861 -8.00 31.03 -31.04
CA ASN A 861 -8.61 31.98 -31.96
C ASN A 861 -7.61 33.10 -32.25
N PHE A 862 -7.32 33.39 -33.52
CA PHE A 862 -6.34 34.40 -33.91
C PHE A 862 -6.76 35.13 -35.19
N LYS A 863 -6.21 36.32 -35.38
CA LYS A 863 -6.43 37.13 -36.57
C LYS A 863 -5.32 36.88 -37.59
N VAL A 864 -5.70 36.60 -38.83
CA VAL A 864 -4.74 36.33 -39.92
C VAL A 864 -3.92 37.60 -40.20
N PRO A 865 -2.57 37.53 -40.18
CA PRO A 865 -1.72 38.70 -40.41
C PRO A 865 -1.81 39.19 -41.85
N SER A 866 -1.48 40.47 -42.07
CA SER A 866 -1.38 41.05 -43.41
C SER A 866 -0.03 40.73 -44.05
N VAL A 867 0.05 39.56 -44.67
CA VAL A 867 1.22 39.03 -45.37
C VAL A 867 0.91 38.81 -46.87
N PRO A 868 1.92 38.58 -47.74
CA PRO A 868 1.70 38.17 -49.12
C PRO A 868 0.90 36.87 -49.29
N ASP A 869 0.57 36.52 -50.53
CA ASP A 869 -0.08 35.24 -50.86
C ASP A 869 0.94 34.08 -50.79
N GLY A 870 0.63 33.01 -50.05
CA GLY A 870 1.53 31.84 -49.91
C GLY A 870 1.24 30.92 -48.72
N ASP A 871 2.13 29.96 -48.50
CA ASP A 871 2.10 29.07 -47.32
C ASP A 871 3.02 29.61 -46.22
N TYR A 872 2.43 29.95 -45.07
CA TYR A 872 3.12 30.58 -43.95
C TYR A 872 3.49 29.55 -42.88
N ARG A 873 4.78 29.53 -42.52
CA ARG A 873 5.33 28.69 -41.45
C ARG A 873 5.27 29.41 -40.10
N PHE A 874 4.90 28.67 -39.07
CA PHE A 874 4.92 29.11 -37.68
C PHE A 874 5.09 27.91 -36.75
N GLN A 875 5.41 28.17 -35.49
CA GLN A 875 5.47 27.16 -34.42
C GLN A 875 4.64 27.64 -33.22
N PRO A 876 3.89 26.76 -32.53
CA PRO A 876 3.21 27.13 -31.30
C PRO A 876 4.22 27.25 -30.16
N ARG A 877 4.00 28.21 -29.26
CA ARG A 877 4.73 28.34 -28.00
C ARG A 877 3.76 28.53 -26.84
N ALA A 878 4.06 27.87 -25.73
CA ALA A 878 3.40 28.07 -24.44
C ALA A 878 4.50 28.21 -23.37
N GLY A 879 4.52 29.35 -22.67
CA GLY A 879 5.63 29.67 -21.76
C GLY A 879 6.99 29.71 -22.46
N TRP A 880 7.85 28.73 -22.17
CA TRP A 880 9.17 28.56 -22.79
C TRP A 880 9.23 27.38 -23.77
N SER A 881 8.17 26.58 -23.86
CA SER A 881 8.16 25.32 -24.57
C SER A 881 7.52 25.49 -25.95
N TYR A 882 8.19 24.96 -26.98
CA TYR A 882 7.82 25.08 -28.39
C TYR A 882 7.32 23.75 -28.95
N GLY A 883 6.26 23.76 -29.75
CA GLY A 883 5.88 22.64 -30.61
C GLY A 883 6.67 22.62 -31.92
N LEU A 884 6.42 21.62 -32.75
CA LEU A 884 7.00 21.52 -34.09
C LEU A 884 6.34 22.48 -35.08
N TYR A 885 7.13 23.00 -36.02
CA TYR A 885 6.66 23.86 -37.11
C TYR A 885 5.46 23.26 -37.86
N ALA A 886 4.49 24.13 -38.17
CA ALA A 886 3.30 23.84 -38.96
C ALA A 886 3.03 24.97 -39.96
N TRP A 887 2.12 24.74 -40.92
CA TRP A 887 1.85 25.66 -42.03
C TRP A 887 0.36 25.99 -42.21
N ILE A 888 0.09 27.17 -42.77
CA ILE A 888 -1.24 27.62 -43.19
C ILE A 888 -1.18 28.40 -44.51
N THR A 889 -2.11 28.18 -45.44
CA THR A 889 -2.17 28.94 -46.71
C THR A 889 -2.95 30.24 -46.51
N ILE A 890 -2.34 31.38 -46.86
CA ILE A 890 -2.96 32.72 -46.84
C ILE A 890 -3.05 33.24 -48.28
N GLN A 891 -4.16 33.87 -48.64
CA GLN A 891 -4.35 34.54 -49.93
C GLN A 891 -5.21 35.79 -49.78
N SER A 892 -4.79 36.89 -50.41
CA SER A 892 -5.38 38.22 -50.28
C SER A 892 -6.70 38.43 -51.05
N LYS A 893 -7.16 37.45 -51.83
CA LYS A 893 -8.41 37.49 -52.63
C LYS A 893 -9.10 36.12 -52.62
#